data_AF-A0A8S1J6S4-F1
#
_entry.id   AF-A0A8S1J6S4-F1
#
_cell.length_a   1.000
_cell.length_b   1.000
_cell.length_c   1.000
_cell.angle_alpha   90.00
_cell.angle_beta   90.00
_cell.angle_gamma   90.00
#
_symmetry.space_group_name_H-M   'P 1'
#
loop_
_entity.id
_entity.type
_entity.pdbx_description
1 polymer ?
#
loop_
_entity_poly.entity_id
_entity_poly.type
_entity_poly.pdbx_seq_one_letter_code
_entity_poly.pdbx_strand_id
1 'polypeptide(L)'
;MSDVQLDADAFCSRLKLLYASWKERRLELWRGATSLAIFVGGRLESVMYMKSLALHMWLFGYEVPDVAMVFTEAELHILATQKKVQLFQKLANPCTERVGVKMVFHTKPKGEDGSAQVADLMAAIKACEPSVVGCLPKEQHEGKLAERWAEAFGEVKENAVDVSAGLGALMALKDDEEVKKVKKAAFLAAKVMKDFVVPKVEGIINEEKSVKHSKLQERTEEVIQEPQKAGIKLRAENCDIAFTPTFQSGGKYSLRLGEPSNSDILKDDVILIALGTKYSNYPAHIARCFLIDPSKSMEEEYAALLAAQDAAVASLKEGVELKAAKAAAVRVLQEKGQGHLVAKLQKNVGFGMGLELRDSALVLHDSNEAVAKPGMVFSVHVAVSKLEWPDAPNGRSKNYALQIGDTVVVQAGGKPPEVLTGACSKTWSDVAYYLKDDEEEGEEDALAPSPPAILEEGSRRRTRTEDPGYGSKEAQRKEIQDSLLAIKNRETYQRLTAGKDGPAEGASTSGRRVSEIQAYRSPAALPHARDLAVMVDQPNESVLLPILGVMVPFHILTIKNISSHTDGDHAYVRINFNFGGNYEPAMKMPHSIFLKELSFRSSDVRHASKVVQEMKVLRSTIVQREKERAERATLVEQEKLIKTKRVIRLSDLWIRPNFGGRGRKATGTLEAHQNGFRYSNFKGEQLDIMYRNIRFAFFQPAENEMITLVHFHLHNPIMVGKKKTKDVQFYTEVMDVVQTLDGNRRSMYDPDEIEEEQRERDRCIKVNREFQTFVKRVQESWEQNYHDLHLEFDIPFRDLGFNGVPHKSTAFLMPTVNCLVELIEMPFTVIALEDIEIVNLERVGFNLKNFDMAIVFKDFSREVFHIDAIPSQSLDTIKEWLTSVEKKYYESKMNLAWKPILKDIMEDPQGFFDNGGWNFLDIDASDSDEHESDAASEFQPDGDEEEASADYDSSETEASLVDSDEVVTEDSDDSDGGGEEAEGLTWEELEEEAKRQDRQKGEFSDSEDDAKKKRKKSSAGGNVAKRPRK
;
A
#
# COMPACT_ATOMS: atom_id res chain seq x y z
N MET A 1 17.02 -28.03 -5.58
CA MET A 1 18.09 -28.50 -4.67
C MET A 1 19.51 -28.21 -5.20
N SER A 2 19.71 -27.75 -6.44
CA SER A 2 21.03 -27.31 -6.95
C SER A 2 21.58 -26.07 -6.22
N ASP A 3 20.71 -25.27 -5.59
CA ASP A 3 21.06 -23.99 -4.96
C ASP A 3 21.16 -24.05 -3.41
N VAL A 4 21.14 -25.25 -2.80
CA VAL A 4 21.25 -25.39 -1.34
C VAL A 4 22.73 -25.45 -0.94
N GLN A 5 23.19 -24.48 -0.14
CA GLN A 5 24.54 -24.44 0.42
C GLN A 5 24.49 -24.68 1.93
N LEU A 6 25.18 -25.74 2.39
CA LEU A 6 25.30 -26.04 3.82
C LEU A 6 26.40 -25.18 4.45
N ASP A 7 26.13 -24.62 5.63
CA ASP A 7 27.11 -23.90 6.42
C ASP A 7 28.04 -24.90 7.13
N ALA A 8 29.26 -25.03 6.60
CA ALA A 8 30.26 -25.96 7.14
C ALA A 8 30.77 -25.55 8.53
N ASP A 9 30.79 -24.25 8.84
CA ASP A 9 31.28 -23.73 10.12
C ASP A 9 30.26 -24.04 11.23
N ALA A 10 28.99 -23.69 10.98
CA ALA A 10 27.89 -24.01 11.90
C ALA A 10 27.76 -25.52 12.12
N PHE A 11 27.80 -26.32 11.03
CA PHE A 11 27.75 -27.79 11.12
C PHE A 11 28.88 -28.34 11.99
N CYS A 12 30.14 -27.97 11.73
CA CYS A 12 31.28 -28.48 12.47
C CYS A 12 31.25 -28.05 13.95
N SER A 13 30.86 -26.80 14.23
CA SER A 13 30.74 -26.28 15.59
C SER A 13 29.67 -27.05 16.39
N ARG A 14 28.49 -27.23 15.81
CA ARG A 14 27.36 -27.94 16.44
C ARG A 14 27.63 -29.43 16.57
N LEU A 15 28.27 -30.06 15.59
CA LEU A 15 28.68 -31.46 15.67
C LEU A 15 29.72 -31.69 16.78
N LYS A 16 30.68 -30.77 16.97
CA LYS A 16 31.60 -30.83 18.12
C LYS A 16 30.87 -30.79 19.45
N LEU A 17 29.88 -29.90 19.60
CA LEU A 17 29.08 -29.81 20.82
C LEU A 17 28.33 -31.12 21.08
N LEU A 18 27.75 -31.73 20.04
CA LEU A 18 27.10 -33.03 20.13
C LEU A 18 28.06 -34.11 20.63
N TYR A 19 29.22 -34.25 19.98
CA TYR A 19 30.22 -35.25 20.35
C TYR A 19 30.84 -35.02 21.73
N ALA A 20 31.10 -33.77 22.11
CA ALA A 20 31.60 -33.41 23.44
C ALA A 20 30.58 -33.78 24.52
N SER A 21 29.33 -33.34 24.37
CA SER A 21 28.24 -33.70 25.30
C SER A 21 28.04 -35.20 25.39
N TRP A 22 28.06 -35.89 24.24
CA TRP A 22 27.85 -37.33 24.16
C TRP A 22 28.96 -38.14 24.84
N LYS A 23 30.23 -37.71 24.70
CA LYS A 23 31.37 -38.36 25.35
C LYS A 23 31.47 -38.03 26.84
N GLU A 24 31.34 -36.75 27.21
CA GLU A 24 31.50 -36.29 28.59
C GLU A 24 30.34 -36.69 29.50
N ARG A 25 29.11 -36.71 28.97
CA ARG A 25 27.88 -36.99 29.75
C ARG A 25 27.18 -38.27 29.31
N ARG A 26 27.96 -39.26 28.86
CA ARG A 26 27.45 -40.50 28.24
C ARG A 26 26.44 -41.24 29.13
N LEU A 27 26.76 -41.44 30.40
CA LEU A 27 25.90 -42.17 31.34
C LEU A 27 24.69 -41.35 31.80
N GLU A 28 24.91 -40.10 32.19
CA GLU A 28 23.88 -39.25 32.78
C GLU A 28 22.79 -38.84 31.77
N LEU A 29 23.21 -38.42 30.58
CA LEU A 29 22.34 -37.73 29.64
C LEU A 29 22.00 -38.59 28.41
N TRP A 30 22.95 -39.42 27.98
CA TRP A 30 22.84 -40.27 26.79
C TRP A 30 22.62 -41.75 27.13
N ARG A 31 22.33 -42.06 28.40
CA ARG A 31 21.96 -43.39 28.91
C ARG A 31 22.93 -44.52 28.52
N GLY A 32 24.22 -44.21 28.42
CA GLY A 32 25.26 -45.19 28.07
C GLY A 32 25.36 -45.52 26.57
N ALA A 33 24.64 -44.81 25.69
CA ALA A 33 24.68 -45.05 24.25
C ALA A 33 26.11 -44.92 23.69
N THR A 34 26.55 -45.92 22.93
CA THR A 34 27.84 -45.99 22.22
C THR A 34 27.72 -45.70 20.73
N SER A 35 26.50 -45.78 20.20
CA SER A 35 26.11 -45.23 18.88
C SER A 35 24.81 -44.44 19.00
N LEU A 36 24.59 -43.45 18.13
CA LEU A 36 23.30 -42.74 18.00
C LEU A 36 22.73 -43.02 16.62
N ALA A 37 21.47 -43.41 16.54
CA ALA A 37 20.78 -43.76 15.30
C ALA A 37 19.54 -42.88 15.17
N ILE A 38 19.60 -41.92 14.24
CA ILE A 38 18.55 -40.91 14.01
C ILE A 38 18.07 -41.04 12.57
N PHE A 39 16.76 -41.09 12.38
CA PHE A 39 16.14 -41.21 11.07
C PHE A 39 15.17 -40.06 10.87
N VAL A 40 15.12 -39.54 9.64
CA VAL A 40 14.10 -38.59 9.20
C VAL A 40 13.46 -39.16 7.94
N GLY A 41 12.15 -39.45 8.03
CA GLY A 41 11.36 -39.99 6.92
C GLY A 41 10.98 -38.97 5.85
N GLY A 42 9.93 -39.30 5.08
CA GLY A 42 9.36 -38.38 4.09
C GLY A 42 8.78 -37.11 4.73
N ARG A 43 8.59 -36.06 3.92
CA ARG A 43 7.89 -34.85 4.37
C ARG A 43 6.45 -35.21 4.75
N LEU A 44 6.04 -34.81 5.96
CA LEU A 44 4.68 -34.96 6.45
C LEU A 44 3.86 -33.72 6.06
N GLU A 45 2.58 -33.91 5.75
CA GLU A 45 1.66 -32.82 5.36
C GLU A 45 1.21 -31.96 6.56
N SER A 46 1.39 -32.42 7.80
CA SER A 46 1.02 -31.70 9.03
C SER A 46 2.23 -31.14 9.76
N VAL A 47 2.06 -29.99 10.43
CA VAL A 47 3.10 -29.35 11.27
C VAL A 47 3.43 -30.27 12.46
N MET A 48 4.38 -31.18 12.29
CA MET A 48 4.88 -32.05 13.34
C MET A 48 6.26 -31.60 13.81
N TYR A 49 6.41 -31.44 15.12
CA TYR A 49 7.71 -31.24 15.76
C TYR A 49 8.32 -32.60 16.11
N MET A 50 9.38 -32.97 15.40
CA MET A 50 10.18 -34.15 15.68
C MET A 50 11.58 -33.73 16.12
N LYS A 51 12.15 -34.42 17.10
CA LYS A 51 13.52 -34.24 17.60
C LYS A 51 14.54 -34.54 16.50
N SER A 52 14.28 -35.55 15.67
CA SER A 52 15.10 -35.88 14.51
C SER A 52 15.16 -34.72 13.50
N LEU A 53 14.00 -34.12 13.20
CA LEU A 53 13.89 -32.96 12.32
C LEU A 53 14.58 -31.72 12.93
N ALA A 54 14.39 -31.48 14.21
CA ALA A 54 15.09 -30.41 14.94
C ALA A 54 16.61 -30.59 14.88
N LEU A 55 17.11 -31.82 15.01
CA LEU A 55 18.53 -32.12 14.86
C LEU A 55 19.04 -31.82 13.43
N HIS A 56 18.29 -32.17 12.38
CA HIS A 56 18.66 -31.83 11.01
C HIS A 56 18.69 -30.31 10.80
N MET A 57 17.66 -29.60 11.26
CA MET A 57 17.61 -28.15 11.21
C MET A 57 18.77 -27.51 11.97
N TRP A 58 19.15 -28.06 13.13
CA TRP A 58 20.25 -27.58 13.93
C TRP A 58 21.60 -27.86 13.26
N LEU A 59 21.85 -29.05 12.73
CA LEU A 59 23.13 -29.38 12.11
C LEU A 59 23.31 -28.73 10.73
N PHE A 60 22.26 -28.71 9.91
CA PHE A 60 22.36 -28.38 8.49
C PHE A 60 21.69 -27.04 8.11
N GLY A 61 20.84 -26.49 8.97
CA GLY A 61 20.02 -25.32 8.65
C GLY A 61 18.79 -25.62 7.78
N TYR A 62 18.60 -26.89 7.37
CA TYR A 62 17.53 -27.33 6.49
C TYR A 62 16.97 -28.69 6.89
N GLU A 63 15.71 -28.92 6.55
CA GLU A 63 15.10 -30.23 6.59
C GLU A 63 15.57 -31.06 5.39
N VAL A 64 16.23 -32.17 5.68
CA VAL A 64 16.60 -33.16 4.67
C VAL A 64 15.79 -34.43 4.93
N PRO A 65 14.68 -34.66 4.20
CA PRO A 65 13.84 -35.85 4.39
C PRO A 65 14.53 -37.11 3.87
N ASP A 66 14.01 -38.30 4.16
CA ASP A 66 14.54 -39.62 3.76
C ASP A 66 16.06 -39.78 3.97
N VAL A 67 16.52 -39.52 5.20
CA VAL A 67 17.93 -39.65 5.58
C VAL A 67 18.04 -40.41 6.90
N ALA A 68 18.93 -41.40 6.94
CA ALA A 68 19.34 -42.06 8.18
C ALA A 68 20.76 -41.61 8.54
N MET A 69 20.97 -41.23 9.80
CA MET A 69 22.26 -40.85 10.36
C MET A 69 22.62 -41.78 11.51
N VAL A 70 23.79 -42.42 11.42
CA VAL A 70 24.36 -43.20 12.52
C VAL A 70 25.67 -42.56 12.94
N PHE A 71 25.71 -42.09 14.18
CA PHE A 71 26.89 -41.53 14.83
C PHE A 71 27.58 -42.64 15.62
N THR A 72 28.86 -42.88 15.34
CA THR A 72 29.76 -43.71 16.15
C THR A 72 30.87 -42.81 16.72
N GLU A 73 31.77 -43.35 17.55
CA GLU A 73 32.82 -42.53 18.19
C GLU A 73 33.78 -41.83 17.21
N ALA A 74 33.97 -42.41 16.03
CA ALA A 74 34.93 -41.99 15.01
C ALA A 74 34.30 -41.76 13.63
N GLU A 75 33.12 -42.32 13.35
CA GLU A 75 32.46 -42.23 12.05
C GLU A 75 31.04 -41.66 12.15
N LEU A 76 30.64 -40.90 11.14
CA LEU A 76 29.26 -40.45 10.91
C LEU A 76 28.77 -41.07 9.61
N HIS A 77 27.93 -42.09 9.72
CA HIS A 77 27.33 -42.74 8.56
C HIS A 77 26.05 -42.02 8.15
N ILE A 78 25.92 -41.70 6.86
CA ILE A 78 24.73 -41.05 6.30
C ILE A 78 24.21 -41.88 5.14
N LEU A 79 22.97 -42.36 5.27
CA LEU A 79 22.22 -43.01 4.19
C LEU A 79 21.27 -42.01 3.56
N ALA A 80 21.45 -41.73 2.26
CA ALA A 80 20.60 -40.83 1.51
C ALA A 80 20.62 -41.15 0.00
N THR A 81 19.79 -40.47 -0.79
CA THR A 81 19.84 -40.56 -2.27
C THR A 81 21.09 -39.89 -2.83
N GLN A 82 21.50 -40.25 -4.05
CA GLN A 82 22.70 -39.71 -4.71
C GLN A 82 22.82 -38.18 -4.65
N LYS A 83 21.72 -37.45 -4.91
CA LYS A 83 21.72 -35.98 -4.88
C LYS A 83 21.97 -35.42 -3.48
N LYS A 84 21.42 -36.06 -2.43
CA LYS A 84 21.60 -35.66 -1.03
C LYS A 84 23.00 -36.01 -0.53
N VAL A 85 23.55 -37.16 -0.95
CA VAL A 85 24.95 -37.54 -0.66
C VAL A 85 25.92 -36.49 -1.23
N GLN A 86 25.72 -36.04 -2.47
CA GLN A 86 26.54 -34.96 -3.05
C GLN A 86 26.49 -33.65 -2.25
N LEU A 87 25.35 -33.35 -1.61
CA LEU A 87 25.22 -32.20 -0.72
C LEU A 87 26.08 -32.38 0.54
N PHE A 88 25.98 -33.54 1.21
CA PHE A 88 26.74 -33.82 2.43
C PHE A 88 28.24 -34.06 2.19
N GLN A 89 28.65 -34.50 1.00
CA GLN A 89 30.06 -34.68 0.63
C GLN A 89 30.87 -33.40 0.79
N LYS A 90 30.26 -32.22 0.59
CA LYS A 90 30.90 -30.92 0.82
C LYS A 90 31.32 -30.70 2.29
N LEU A 91 30.69 -31.41 3.24
CA LEU A 91 30.99 -31.35 4.66
C LEU A 91 32.04 -32.37 5.11
N ALA A 92 32.41 -33.35 4.27
CA ALA A 92 33.27 -34.46 4.66
C ALA A 92 34.67 -34.01 5.10
N ASN A 93 35.36 -33.20 4.28
CA ASN A 93 36.70 -32.70 4.61
C ASN A 93 36.68 -31.80 5.87
N PRO A 94 35.80 -30.77 5.95
CA PRO A 94 35.68 -29.96 7.17
C PRO A 94 35.38 -30.78 8.43
N CYS A 95 34.50 -31.79 8.33
CA CYS A 95 34.15 -32.66 9.45
C CYS A 95 35.35 -33.43 9.99
N THR A 96 36.12 -34.06 9.09
CA THR A 96 37.30 -34.84 9.47
C THR A 96 38.41 -33.95 10.04
N GLU A 97 38.71 -32.82 9.40
CA GLU A 97 39.79 -31.92 9.85
C GLU A 97 39.48 -31.24 11.17
N ARG A 98 38.23 -30.80 11.37
CA ARG A 98 37.88 -29.94 12.51
C ARG A 98 37.32 -30.74 13.67
N VAL A 99 36.45 -31.71 13.41
CA VAL A 99 35.75 -32.51 14.44
C VAL A 99 36.49 -33.81 14.75
N GLY A 100 37.30 -34.32 13.80
CA GLY A 100 37.99 -35.61 13.95
C GLY A 100 37.07 -36.81 13.70
N VAL A 101 35.96 -36.60 12.98
CA VAL A 101 34.97 -37.64 12.64
C VAL A 101 34.96 -37.83 11.13
N LYS A 102 35.04 -39.09 10.68
CA LYS A 102 35.01 -39.46 9.27
C LYS A 102 33.56 -39.65 8.81
N MET A 103 33.15 -38.93 7.77
CA MET A 103 31.82 -39.13 7.18
C MET A 103 31.84 -40.31 6.19
N VAL A 104 30.90 -41.24 6.36
CA VAL A 104 30.75 -42.43 5.49
C VAL A 104 29.38 -42.35 4.82
N PHE A 105 29.37 -42.36 3.48
CA PHE A 105 28.15 -42.16 2.71
C PHE A 105 27.62 -43.48 2.15
N HIS A 106 26.38 -43.81 2.49
CA HIS A 106 25.65 -44.95 1.95
C HIS A 106 24.63 -44.43 0.94
N THR A 107 24.89 -44.64 -0.35
CA THR A 107 24.05 -44.05 -1.39
C THR A 107 22.95 -45.00 -1.80
N LYS A 108 21.69 -44.59 -1.63
CA LYS A 108 20.51 -45.35 -2.07
C LYS A 108 20.30 -45.16 -3.59
N PRO A 109 20.40 -46.22 -4.42
CA PRO A 109 20.17 -46.13 -5.86
C PRO A 109 18.72 -45.81 -6.21
N LYS A 110 18.50 -45.27 -7.42
CA LYS A 110 17.16 -44.96 -7.91
C LYS A 110 16.42 -46.26 -8.24
N GLY A 111 15.28 -46.50 -7.59
CA GLY A 111 14.44 -47.69 -7.80
C GLY A 111 14.58 -48.77 -6.72
N GLU A 112 15.61 -48.69 -5.87
CA GLU A 112 15.80 -49.60 -4.73
C GLU A 112 15.17 -49.05 -3.44
N ASP A 113 14.80 -49.95 -2.53
CA ASP A 113 14.21 -49.60 -1.23
C ASP A 113 15.25 -49.23 -0.16
N GLY A 114 16.54 -49.54 -0.40
CA GLY A 114 17.65 -49.18 0.48
C GLY A 114 18.03 -50.26 1.49
N SER A 115 17.47 -51.47 1.39
CA SER A 115 17.67 -52.55 2.35
C SER A 115 19.15 -52.91 2.58
N ALA A 116 19.96 -52.94 1.52
CA ALA A 116 21.39 -53.23 1.62
C ALA A 116 22.13 -52.16 2.43
N GLN A 117 21.85 -50.89 2.17
CA GLN A 117 22.50 -49.79 2.89
C GLN A 117 22.05 -49.69 4.35
N VAL A 118 20.78 -50.02 4.65
CA VAL A 118 20.30 -50.13 6.03
C VAL A 118 21.03 -51.25 6.76
N ALA A 119 21.28 -52.39 6.11
CA ALA A 119 22.06 -53.48 6.70
C ALA A 119 23.51 -53.05 7.02
N ASP A 120 24.15 -52.27 6.15
CA ASP A 120 25.48 -51.71 6.39
C ASP A 120 25.50 -50.78 7.63
N LEU A 121 24.45 -49.95 7.80
CA LEU A 121 24.29 -49.12 8.99
C LEU A 121 24.12 -49.97 10.26
N MET A 122 23.32 -51.03 10.21
CA MET A 122 23.16 -51.95 11.35
C MET A 122 24.45 -52.68 11.69
N ALA A 123 25.27 -53.03 10.69
CA ALA A 123 26.58 -53.61 10.91
C ALA A 123 27.52 -52.63 11.64
N ALA A 124 27.51 -51.35 11.27
CA ALA A 124 28.29 -50.31 11.97
C ALA A 124 27.85 -50.12 13.43
N ILE A 125 26.53 -50.19 13.70
CA ILE A 125 25.98 -50.15 15.06
C ILE A 125 26.43 -51.37 15.88
N LYS A 126 26.34 -52.57 15.30
CA LYS A 126 26.72 -53.84 15.95
C LYS A 126 28.23 -53.93 16.21
N ALA A 127 29.05 -53.22 15.44
CA ALA A 127 30.50 -53.15 15.63
C ALA A 127 30.94 -52.29 16.84
N CYS A 128 30.04 -51.50 17.44
CA CYS A 128 30.33 -50.71 18.63
C CYS A 128 30.24 -51.58 19.90
N GLU A 129 31.28 -51.61 20.74
CA GLU A 129 31.29 -52.37 22.01
C GLU A 129 31.41 -51.45 23.23
N PRO A 130 30.53 -51.55 24.25
CA PRO A 130 29.28 -52.34 24.27
C PRO A 130 28.26 -51.78 23.26
N SER A 131 27.43 -52.63 22.64
CA SER A 131 26.47 -52.19 21.62
C SER A 131 25.21 -51.63 22.28
N VAL A 132 25.21 -50.34 22.60
CA VAL A 132 24.06 -49.61 23.17
C VAL A 132 23.68 -48.48 22.20
N VAL A 133 22.46 -48.51 21.69
CA VAL A 133 22.03 -47.65 20.58
C VAL A 133 21.11 -46.56 21.06
N GLY A 134 21.53 -45.31 20.97
CA GLY A 134 20.67 -44.17 21.25
C GLY A 134 19.69 -43.93 20.10
N CYS A 135 18.39 -43.91 20.37
CA CYS A 135 17.37 -43.63 19.36
C CYS A 135 16.23 -42.75 19.89
N LEU A 136 15.26 -42.47 19.01
CA LEU A 136 14.07 -41.66 19.27
C LEU A 136 12.80 -42.54 19.19
N PRO A 137 12.50 -43.34 20.23
CA PRO A 137 11.49 -44.40 20.14
C PRO A 137 10.04 -43.91 20.04
N LYS A 138 9.80 -42.63 20.33
CA LYS A 138 8.47 -42.01 20.25
C LYS A 138 8.14 -41.47 18.86
N GLU A 139 9.13 -41.39 17.97
CA GLU A 139 8.95 -40.86 16.63
C GLU A 139 8.54 -41.97 15.68
N GLN A 140 7.55 -41.68 14.84
CA GLN A 140 7.11 -42.54 13.76
C GLN A 140 7.36 -41.81 12.46
N HIS A 141 7.94 -42.51 11.50
CA HIS A 141 8.29 -41.96 10.21
C HIS A 141 7.60 -42.74 9.12
N GLU A 142 7.21 -42.05 8.06
CA GLU A 142 6.53 -42.64 6.90
C GLU A 142 7.48 -42.78 5.72
N GLY A 143 7.16 -43.72 4.83
CA GLY A 143 7.86 -43.95 3.57
C GLY A 143 8.60 -45.29 3.51
N LYS A 144 8.91 -45.74 2.29
CA LYS A 144 9.53 -47.05 2.03
C LYS A 144 10.86 -47.25 2.76
N LEU A 145 11.69 -46.21 2.86
CA LEU A 145 12.95 -46.28 3.59
C LEU A 145 12.72 -46.33 5.11
N ALA A 146 11.66 -45.69 5.61
CA ALA A 146 11.27 -45.71 7.02
C ALA A 146 10.81 -47.11 7.45
N GLU A 147 10.03 -47.80 6.61
CA GLU A 147 9.62 -49.19 6.82
C GLU A 147 10.84 -50.11 6.94
N ARG A 148 11.78 -50.03 5.98
CA ARG A 148 13.02 -50.83 6.01
C ARG A 148 13.91 -50.51 7.21
N TRP A 149 14.02 -49.23 7.56
CA TRP A 149 14.75 -48.81 8.75
C TRP A 149 14.12 -49.39 10.02
N ALA A 150 12.80 -49.30 10.17
CA ALA A 150 12.08 -49.82 11.34
C ALA A 150 12.17 -51.36 11.45
N GLU A 151 12.05 -52.08 10.34
CA GLU A 151 12.23 -53.54 10.27
C GLU A 151 13.63 -53.94 10.78
N ALA A 152 14.67 -53.34 10.21
CA ALA A 152 16.06 -53.66 10.56
C ALA A 152 16.44 -53.19 11.97
N PHE A 153 15.91 -52.04 12.43
CA PHE A 153 16.14 -51.54 13.79
C PHE A 153 15.48 -52.43 14.85
N GLY A 154 14.44 -53.20 14.47
CA GLY A 154 13.82 -54.22 15.31
C GLY A 154 14.83 -55.25 15.86
N GLU A 155 15.90 -55.56 15.12
CA GLU A 155 16.93 -56.51 15.54
C GLU A 155 17.84 -55.98 16.67
N VAL A 156 17.99 -54.66 16.78
CA VAL A 156 18.87 -54.01 17.78
C VAL A 156 18.07 -53.30 18.88
N LYS A 157 16.75 -53.43 18.85
CA LYS A 157 15.80 -52.74 19.75
C LYS A 157 16.02 -53.07 21.22
N GLU A 158 16.45 -54.29 21.55
CA GLU A 158 16.71 -54.71 22.93
C GLU A 158 17.84 -53.91 23.60
N ASN A 159 18.78 -53.40 22.80
CA ASN A 159 19.89 -52.57 23.27
C ASN A 159 19.67 -51.07 23.03
N ALA A 160 18.45 -50.68 22.65
CA ALA A 160 18.13 -49.30 22.30
C ALA A 160 17.72 -48.48 23.53
N VAL A 161 18.24 -47.26 23.65
CA VAL A 161 17.94 -46.31 24.74
C VAL A 161 17.41 -45.00 24.19
N ASP A 162 16.45 -44.39 24.89
CA ASP A 162 15.88 -43.09 24.52
C ASP A 162 16.87 -41.95 24.80
N VAL A 163 17.33 -41.27 23.74
CA VAL A 163 18.26 -40.13 23.81
C VAL A 163 17.58 -38.78 23.60
N SER A 164 16.25 -38.72 23.58
CA SER A 164 15.49 -37.49 23.37
C SER A 164 15.88 -36.39 24.36
N ALA A 165 16.08 -36.74 25.63
CA ALA A 165 16.50 -35.80 26.67
C ALA A 165 17.90 -35.23 26.44
N GLY A 166 18.82 -36.03 25.87
CA GLY A 166 20.17 -35.59 25.56
C GLY A 166 20.21 -34.60 24.41
N LEU A 167 19.47 -34.88 23.34
CA LEU A 167 19.29 -33.95 22.23
C LEU A 167 18.59 -32.65 22.68
N GLY A 168 17.64 -32.75 23.61
CA GLY A 168 16.96 -31.57 24.16
C GLY A 168 17.88 -30.69 24.97
N ALA A 169 18.66 -31.28 25.88
CA ALA A 169 19.65 -30.55 26.65
C ALA A 169 20.75 -29.93 25.76
N LEU A 170 21.13 -30.59 24.67
CA LEU A 170 22.10 -30.09 23.70
C LEU A 170 21.58 -28.85 22.96
N MET A 171 20.35 -28.91 22.43
CA MET A 171 19.72 -27.82 21.67
C MET A 171 19.03 -26.78 22.58
N ALA A 172 19.10 -26.93 23.91
CA ALA A 172 18.46 -26.03 24.87
C ALA A 172 19.04 -24.61 24.79
N LEU A 173 20.36 -24.51 24.73
CA LEU A 173 21.13 -23.27 24.66
C LEU A 173 21.11 -22.74 23.23
N LYS A 174 20.57 -21.54 23.04
CA LYS A 174 20.57 -20.86 21.75
C LYS A 174 21.80 -19.97 21.63
N ASP A 175 22.45 -20.04 20.47
CA ASP A 175 23.45 -19.06 20.08
C ASP A 175 22.81 -17.70 19.75
N ASP A 176 23.62 -16.65 19.57
CA ASP A 176 23.12 -15.29 19.35
C ASP A 176 22.25 -15.18 18.07
N GLU A 177 22.56 -15.95 17.02
CA GLU A 177 21.80 -15.96 15.77
C GLU A 177 20.46 -16.67 15.96
N GLU A 178 20.44 -17.77 16.72
CA GLU A 178 19.22 -18.46 17.12
C GLU A 178 18.32 -17.56 17.97
N VAL A 179 18.89 -16.84 18.95
CA VAL A 179 18.14 -15.87 19.76
C VAL A 179 17.57 -14.75 18.88
N LYS A 180 18.32 -14.22 17.91
CA LYS A 180 17.79 -13.23 16.95
C LYS A 180 16.59 -13.76 16.17
N LYS A 181 16.62 -15.02 15.71
CA LYS A 181 15.49 -15.65 15.00
C LYS A 181 14.26 -15.77 15.92
N VAL A 182 14.46 -16.18 17.17
CA VAL A 182 13.38 -16.21 18.17
C VAL A 182 12.83 -14.81 18.45
N LYS A 183 13.67 -13.78 18.52
CA LYS A 183 13.23 -12.38 18.68
C LYS A 183 12.34 -11.92 17.51
N LYS A 184 12.69 -12.28 16.28
CA LYS A 184 11.85 -11.99 15.10
C LYS A 184 10.51 -12.74 15.13
N ALA A 185 10.51 -14.01 15.53
CA ALA A 185 9.26 -14.76 15.72
C ALA A 185 8.40 -14.13 16.82
N ALA A 186 8.98 -13.77 17.97
CA ALA A 186 8.25 -13.13 19.07
C ALA A 186 7.71 -11.75 18.68
N PHE A 187 8.48 -10.98 17.91
CA PHE A 187 8.03 -9.71 17.34
C PHE A 187 6.83 -9.91 16.42
N LEU A 188 6.88 -10.89 15.52
CA LEU A 188 5.75 -11.26 14.65
C LEU A 188 4.50 -11.61 15.48
N ALA A 189 4.64 -12.51 16.47
CA ALA A 189 3.54 -12.90 17.35
C ALA A 189 2.91 -11.70 18.07
N ALA A 190 3.73 -10.85 18.68
CA ALA A 190 3.24 -9.69 19.43
C ALA A 190 2.61 -8.64 18.52
N LYS A 191 3.16 -8.43 17.32
CA LYS A 191 2.63 -7.48 16.34
C LYS A 191 1.33 -7.95 15.70
N VAL A 192 1.23 -9.23 15.32
CA VAL A 192 -0.04 -9.79 14.82
C VAL A 192 -1.10 -9.75 15.91
N MET A 193 -0.77 -10.08 17.16
CA MET A 193 -1.73 -9.94 18.28
C MET A 193 -2.22 -8.50 18.41
N LYS A 194 -1.30 -7.53 18.49
CA LYS A 194 -1.62 -6.13 18.78
C LYS A 194 -2.26 -5.38 17.61
N ASP A 195 -1.70 -5.51 16.41
CA ASP A 195 -2.02 -4.62 15.29
C ASP A 195 -3.10 -5.24 14.38
N PHE A 196 -3.38 -6.55 14.51
CA PHE A 196 -4.42 -7.25 13.73
C PHE A 196 -5.49 -7.90 14.60
N VAL A 197 -5.11 -8.80 15.51
CA VAL A 197 -6.09 -9.62 16.26
C VAL A 197 -6.90 -8.78 17.23
N VAL A 198 -6.26 -7.95 18.05
CA VAL A 198 -6.94 -7.09 19.04
C VAL A 198 -7.94 -6.15 18.35
N PRO A 199 -7.56 -5.32 17.35
CA PRO A 199 -8.51 -4.47 16.63
C PRO A 199 -9.66 -5.27 16.00
N LYS A 200 -9.39 -6.50 15.53
CA LYS A 200 -10.43 -7.32 14.92
C LYS A 200 -11.43 -7.86 15.93
N VAL A 201 -10.97 -8.27 17.10
CA VAL A 201 -11.82 -8.75 18.20
C VAL A 201 -12.60 -7.58 18.81
N GLU A 202 -11.94 -6.45 19.06
CA GLU A 202 -12.60 -5.20 19.48
C GLU A 202 -13.68 -4.78 18.50
N GLY A 203 -13.36 -4.80 17.20
CA GLY A 203 -14.31 -4.60 16.12
C GLY A 203 -15.51 -5.52 16.31
N ILE A 204 -15.31 -6.84 16.28
CA ILE A 204 -16.40 -7.83 16.39
C ILE A 204 -17.31 -7.61 17.60
N ILE A 205 -16.75 -7.23 18.75
CA ILE A 205 -17.52 -7.00 19.98
C ILE A 205 -18.31 -5.69 19.89
N ASN A 206 -17.66 -4.58 19.52
CA ASN A 206 -18.32 -3.26 19.40
C ASN A 206 -19.39 -3.24 18.30
N GLU A 207 -19.20 -4.10 17.31
CA GLU A 207 -19.99 -4.28 16.11
C GLU A 207 -20.99 -5.42 16.23
N GLU A 208 -21.13 -6.06 17.39
CA GLU A 208 -21.98 -7.24 17.65
C GLU A 208 -21.99 -8.29 16.51
N LYS A 209 -20.85 -8.43 15.82
CA LYS A 209 -20.75 -9.27 14.63
C LYS A 209 -20.69 -10.74 15.01
N SER A 210 -21.44 -11.55 14.28
CA SER A 210 -21.42 -13.00 14.44
C SER A 210 -20.26 -13.62 13.66
N VAL A 211 -19.09 -13.73 14.28
CA VAL A 211 -17.90 -14.35 13.67
C VAL A 211 -17.49 -15.61 14.43
N LYS A 212 -17.26 -16.70 13.69
CA LYS A 212 -16.79 -17.98 14.26
C LYS A 212 -15.33 -17.89 14.69
N HIS A 213 -14.97 -18.58 15.78
CA HIS A 213 -13.57 -18.69 16.21
C HIS A 213 -12.66 -19.26 15.11
N SER A 214 -13.11 -20.28 14.38
CA SER A 214 -12.38 -20.85 13.23
C SER A 214 -12.11 -19.85 12.11
N LYS A 215 -13.02 -18.88 11.87
CA LYS A 215 -12.81 -17.85 10.84
C LYS A 215 -11.75 -16.82 11.27
N LEU A 216 -11.70 -16.50 12.56
CA LEU A 216 -10.65 -15.65 13.13
C LEU A 216 -9.28 -16.34 13.07
N GLN A 217 -9.25 -17.64 13.35
CA GLN A 217 -8.07 -18.47 13.18
C GLN A 217 -7.54 -18.39 11.75
N GLU A 218 -8.35 -18.75 10.73
CA GLU A 218 -7.94 -18.73 9.31
C GLU A 218 -7.33 -17.37 8.91
N ARG A 219 -8.03 -16.27 9.23
CA ARG A 219 -7.56 -14.93 8.91
C ARG A 219 -6.24 -14.58 9.62
N THR A 220 -6.05 -15.07 10.85
CA THR A 220 -4.81 -14.83 11.60
C THR A 220 -3.66 -15.66 11.05
N GLU A 221 -3.91 -16.89 10.59
CA GLU A 221 -2.91 -17.72 9.91
C GLU A 221 -2.41 -17.04 8.63
N GLU A 222 -3.33 -16.51 7.81
CA GLU A 222 -2.99 -15.77 6.59
C GLU A 222 -2.09 -14.56 6.88
N VAL A 223 -2.38 -13.80 7.95
CA VAL A 223 -1.58 -12.62 8.33
C VAL A 223 -0.22 -13.01 8.90
N ILE A 224 -0.10 -14.15 9.60
CA ILE A 224 1.19 -14.65 10.08
C ILE A 224 2.09 -15.05 8.91
N GLN A 225 1.52 -15.70 7.89
CA GLN A 225 2.25 -16.13 6.69
C GLN A 225 2.55 -14.97 5.73
N GLU A 226 1.68 -13.97 5.68
CA GLU A 226 1.84 -12.75 4.89
C GLU A 226 1.87 -11.50 5.79
N PRO A 227 2.94 -11.30 6.58
CA PRO A 227 3.03 -10.23 7.57
C PRO A 227 2.87 -8.81 7.01
N GLN A 228 3.10 -8.63 5.71
CA GLN A 228 2.89 -7.37 4.98
C GLN A 228 1.43 -6.90 5.05
N LYS A 229 0.46 -7.82 5.13
CA LYS A 229 -0.98 -7.49 5.26
C LYS A 229 -1.29 -6.73 6.55
N ALA A 230 -0.46 -6.87 7.58
CA ALA A 230 -0.55 -6.13 8.84
C ALA A 230 0.53 -5.04 8.98
N GLY A 231 1.19 -4.63 7.88
CA GLY A 231 2.25 -3.62 7.91
C GLY A 231 3.55 -4.07 8.58
N ILE A 232 3.74 -5.38 8.79
CA ILE A 232 4.90 -5.94 9.49
C ILE A 232 6.03 -6.22 8.49
N LYS A 233 7.17 -5.55 8.66
CA LYS A 233 8.35 -5.64 7.77
C LYS A 233 9.22 -6.89 8.04
N LEU A 234 8.66 -8.08 7.83
CA LEU A 234 9.39 -9.36 7.84
C LEU A 234 9.19 -10.08 6.51
N ARG A 235 10.22 -10.80 6.02
CA ARG A 235 10.10 -11.57 4.78
C ARG A 235 9.13 -12.74 4.97
N ALA A 236 8.07 -12.79 4.14
CA ALA A 236 7.02 -13.81 4.22
C ALA A 236 7.57 -15.25 4.11
N GLU A 237 8.57 -15.47 3.25
CA GLU A 237 9.25 -16.77 3.08
C GLU A 237 9.89 -17.36 4.36
N ASN A 238 10.15 -16.50 5.36
CA ASN A 238 10.72 -16.92 6.64
C ASN A 238 9.66 -17.04 7.74
N CYS A 239 8.43 -16.60 7.51
CA CYS A 239 7.35 -16.58 8.48
C CYS A 239 6.42 -17.77 8.26
N ASP A 240 6.03 -18.42 9.36
CA ASP A 240 5.03 -19.48 9.34
C ASP A 240 4.33 -19.57 10.70
N ILE A 241 3.28 -20.37 10.81
CA ILE A 241 2.65 -20.68 12.09
C ILE A 241 3.46 -21.75 12.83
N ALA A 242 3.66 -21.56 14.13
CA ALA A 242 4.26 -22.59 14.98
C ALA A 242 3.21 -23.62 15.41
N PHE A 243 1.98 -23.16 15.61
CA PHE A 243 0.78 -23.97 15.78
C PHE A 243 -0.42 -23.09 15.39
N THR A 244 -1.54 -23.72 15.07
CA THR A 244 -2.77 -23.05 14.69
C THR A 244 -3.25 -22.04 15.75
N PRO A 245 -3.45 -20.75 15.39
CA PRO A 245 -4.03 -19.74 16.28
C PRO A 245 -5.31 -20.21 16.96
N THR A 246 -5.39 -20.02 18.27
CA THR A 246 -6.51 -20.50 19.07
C THR A 246 -7.32 -19.32 19.59
N PHE A 247 -8.63 -19.33 19.31
CA PHE A 247 -9.63 -18.38 19.80
C PHE A 247 -10.69 -19.15 20.60
N GLN A 248 -10.97 -18.72 21.83
CA GLN A 248 -11.95 -19.37 22.71
C GLN A 248 -12.74 -18.33 23.50
N SER A 249 -14.06 -18.52 23.58
CA SER A 249 -15.00 -17.73 24.37
C SER A 249 -16.26 -18.57 24.66
N GLY A 250 -17.24 -18.03 25.39
CA GLY A 250 -18.56 -18.63 25.53
C GLY A 250 -18.61 -19.87 26.43
N GLY A 251 -17.70 -19.99 27.40
CA GLY A 251 -17.70 -21.09 28.38
C GLY A 251 -16.97 -22.37 27.98
N LYS A 252 -16.48 -22.46 26.74
CA LYS A 252 -15.79 -23.65 26.22
C LYS A 252 -14.31 -23.37 26.06
N TYR A 253 -13.55 -23.62 27.12
CA TYR A 253 -12.11 -23.37 27.14
C TYR A 253 -11.32 -24.68 27.17
N SER A 254 -10.37 -24.81 26.24
CA SER A 254 -9.36 -25.86 26.25
C SER A 254 -7.97 -25.24 26.26
N LEU A 255 -7.29 -25.35 27.40
CA LEU A 255 -5.95 -24.79 27.58
C LEU A 255 -4.84 -25.68 27.00
N ARG A 256 -5.15 -26.49 25.98
CA ARG A 256 -4.14 -27.29 25.26
C ARG A 256 -3.53 -26.43 24.16
N LEU A 257 -2.20 -26.43 24.12
CA LEU A 257 -1.44 -25.68 23.13
C LEU A 257 -1.73 -26.21 21.72
N GLY A 258 -2.08 -25.32 20.79
CA GLY A 258 -2.33 -25.67 19.39
C GLY A 258 -3.61 -26.46 19.13
N GLU A 259 -4.56 -26.46 20.06
CA GLU A 259 -5.90 -26.98 19.77
C GLU A 259 -6.60 -26.03 18.79
N PRO A 260 -7.12 -26.55 17.65
CA PRO A 260 -7.84 -25.72 16.70
C PRO A 260 -9.05 -25.04 17.34
N SER A 261 -9.33 -23.83 16.87
CA SER A 261 -10.51 -23.08 17.25
C SER A 261 -11.79 -23.82 16.82
N ASN A 262 -12.80 -23.82 17.69
CA ASN A 262 -14.08 -24.45 17.37
C ASN A 262 -14.87 -23.59 16.35
N SER A 263 -16.04 -24.08 15.93
CA SER A 263 -16.93 -23.33 15.01
C SER A 263 -17.99 -22.49 15.73
N ASP A 264 -17.87 -22.31 17.05
CA ASP A 264 -18.79 -21.46 17.81
C ASP A 264 -18.52 -19.98 17.50
N ILE A 265 -19.53 -19.15 17.70
CA ILE A 265 -19.47 -17.70 17.53
C ILE A 265 -18.73 -17.08 18.72
N LEU A 266 -17.88 -16.10 18.46
CA LEU A 266 -17.21 -15.30 19.48
C LEU A 266 -18.26 -14.65 20.39
N LYS A 267 -18.09 -14.81 21.70
CA LYS A 267 -18.95 -14.22 22.73
C LYS A 267 -18.22 -13.11 23.47
N ASP A 268 -18.99 -12.14 23.91
CA ASP A 268 -18.63 -10.96 24.72
C ASP A 268 -18.45 -11.35 26.20
N ASP A 269 -17.63 -12.37 26.49
CA ASP A 269 -17.34 -12.80 27.87
C ASP A 269 -15.83 -12.74 28.18
N VAL A 270 -15.17 -13.90 28.33
CA VAL A 270 -13.74 -13.99 28.53
C VAL A 270 -13.15 -14.61 27.27
N ILE A 271 -12.33 -13.84 26.55
CA ILE A 271 -11.80 -14.26 25.26
C ILE A 271 -10.34 -14.65 25.44
N LEU A 272 -10.03 -15.94 25.26
CA LEU A 272 -8.66 -16.44 25.25
C LEU A 272 -8.13 -16.53 23.83
N ILE A 273 -6.97 -15.92 23.61
CA ILE A 273 -6.28 -15.94 22.32
C ILE A 273 -4.84 -16.39 22.52
N ALA A 274 -4.43 -17.43 21.81
CA ALA A 274 -3.05 -17.91 21.80
C ALA A 274 -2.52 -17.99 20.37
N LEU A 275 -1.36 -17.38 20.12
CA LEU A 275 -0.68 -17.40 18.82
C LEU A 275 0.68 -18.08 18.96
N GLY A 276 0.96 -18.98 18.01
CA GLY A 276 2.28 -19.54 17.79
C GLY A 276 2.80 -19.11 16.43
N THR A 277 3.89 -18.35 16.38
CA THR A 277 4.51 -17.93 15.11
C THR A 277 5.93 -18.48 15.02
N LYS A 278 6.44 -18.62 13.80
CA LYS A 278 7.75 -19.19 13.49
C LYS A 278 8.50 -18.23 12.57
N TYR A 279 9.77 -17.97 12.86
CA TYR A 279 10.66 -17.23 11.96
C TYR A 279 11.92 -18.05 11.68
N SER A 280 12.18 -18.37 10.41
CA SER A 280 13.29 -19.23 9.96
C SER A 280 13.43 -20.50 10.82
N ASN A 281 12.29 -21.15 11.08
CA ASN A 281 12.12 -22.36 11.90
C ASN A 281 12.17 -22.22 13.44
N TYR A 282 12.37 -21.03 13.98
CA TYR A 282 12.32 -20.80 15.42
C TYR A 282 10.95 -20.28 15.85
N PRO A 283 10.22 -20.97 16.73
CA PRO A 283 8.90 -20.60 17.19
C PRO A 283 8.95 -19.58 18.34
N ALA A 284 7.87 -18.83 18.46
CA ALA A 284 7.52 -18.00 19.60
C ALA A 284 6.04 -18.21 19.94
N HIS A 285 5.70 -17.97 21.21
CA HIS A 285 4.38 -18.13 21.78
C HIS A 285 3.95 -16.87 22.52
N ILE A 286 2.70 -16.45 22.28
CA ILE A 286 2.02 -15.41 23.05
C ILE A 286 0.60 -15.88 23.36
N ALA A 287 0.14 -15.65 24.58
CA ALA A 287 -1.26 -15.84 24.96
C ALA A 287 -1.77 -14.62 25.73
N ARG A 288 -2.96 -14.16 25.37
CA ARG A 288 -3.66 -13.04 25.99
C ARG A 288 -5.10 -13.44 26.31
N CYS A 289 -5.63 -12.80 27.35
CA CYS A 289 -6.99 -12.97 27.83
C CYS A 289 -7.61 -11.58 27.85
N PHE A 290 -8.71 -11.41 27.13
CA PHE A 290 -9.50 -10.18 27.08
C PHE A 290 -10.80 -10.41 27.85
N LEU A 291 -11.21 -9.44 28.67
CA LEU A 291 -12.35 -9.57 29.57
C LEU A 291 -13.37 -8.47 29.27
N ILE A 292 -14.62 -8.86 28.99
CA ILE A 292 -15.71 -7.95 28.66
C ILE A 292 -16.69 -7.89 29.84
N ASP A 293 -16.92 -6.69 30.37
CA ASP A 293 -17.58 -6.38 31.65
C ASP A 293 -17.22 -7.39 32.76
N PRO A 294 -15.92 -7.52 33.09
CA PRO A 294 -15.49 -8.48 34.10
C PRO A 294 -16.10 -8.16 35.46
N SER A 295 -16.48 -9.21 36.19
CA SER A 295 -16.78 -9.06 37.61
C SER A 295 -15.54 -8.64 38.40
N LYS A 296 -15.74 -8.02 39.56
CA LYS A 296 -14.64 -7.68 40.48
C LYS A 296 -13.79 -8.91 40.87
N SER A 297 -14.41 -10.09 40.98
CA SER A 297 -13.69 -11.34 41.21
C SER A 297 -12.74 -11.67 40.05
N MET A 298 -13.19 -11.49 38.80
CA MET A 298 -12.34 -11.71 37.62
C MET A 298 -11.17 -10.72 37.56
N GLU A 299 -11.38 -9.48 37.97
CA GLU A 299 -10.31 -8.47 38.08
C GLU A 299 -9.22 -8.90 39.08
N GLU A 300 -9.63 -9.29 40.29
CA GLU A 300 -8.71 -9.75 41.34
C GLU A 300 -7.98 -11.05 40.92
N GLU A 301 -8.68 -11.99 40.28
CA GLU A 301 -8.12 -13.23 39.77
C GLU A 301 -7.13 -12.99 38.62
N TYR A 302 -7.45 -12.12 37.67
CA TYR A 302 -6.55 -11.74 36.58
C TYR A 302 -5.30 -11.05 37.11
N ALA A 303 -5.44 -10.10 38.04
CA ALA A 303 -4.32 -9.40 38.65
C ALA A 303 -3.37 -10.37 39.38
N ALA A 304 -3.91 -11.38 40.08
CA ALA A 304 -3.11 -12.42 40.71
C ALA A 304 -2.43 -13.34 39.69
N LEU A 305 -3.12 -13.71 38.60
CA LEU A 305 -2.56 -14.53 37.54
C LEU A 305 -1.40 -13.83 36.81
N LEU A 306 -1.55 -12.53 36.53
CA LEU A 306 -0.52 -11.69 35.95
C LEU A 306 0.72 -11.63 36.85
N ALA A 307 0.52 -11.34 38.14
CA ALA A 307 1.60 -11.31 39.13
C ALA A 307 2.30 -12.67 39.27
N ALA A 308 1.54 -13.78 39.18
CA ALA A 308 2.09 -15.13 39.22
C ALA A 308 2.95 -15.43 37.99
N GLN A 309 2.54 -14.99 36.80
CA GLN A 309 3.31 -15.14 35.57
C GLN A 309 4.60 -14.29 35.62
N ASP A 310 4.52 -13.03 36.06
CA ASP A 310 5.69 -12.17 36.20
C ASP A 310 6.70 -12.74 37.21
N ALA A 311 6.21 -13.36 38.30
CA ALA A 311 7.07 -14.05 39.27
C ALA A 311 7.72 -15.33 38.70
N ALA A 312 6.98 -16.10 37.90
CA ALA A 312 7.54 -17.25 37.18
C ALA A 312 8.65 -16.80 36.22
N VAL A 313 8.40 -15.75 35.42
CA VAL A 313 9.40 -15.14 34.52
C VAL A 313 10.61 -14.66 35.31
N ALA A 314 10.42 -13.88 36.38
CA ALA A 314 11.50 -13.33 37.18
C ALA A 314 12.38 -14.39 37.86
N SER A 315 11.86 -15.61 38.05
CA SER A 315 12.59 -16.73 38.64
C SER A 315 13.57 -17.41 37.68
N LEU A 316 13.37 -17.29 36.36
CA LEU A 316 14.17 -17.97 35.33
C LEU A 316 15.53 -17.31 35.10
N LYS A 317 16.29 -17.11 36.17
CA LYS A 317 17.63 -16.53 36.13
C LYS A 317 18.68 -17.62 36.00
N GLU A 318 19.84 -17.22 35.47
CA GLU A 318 21.02 -18.08 35.41
C GLU A 318 21.30 -18.75 36.78
N GLY A 319 21.45 -20.08 36.76
CA GLY A 319 21.76 -20.87 37.95
C GLY A 319 20.56 -21.32 38.79
N VAL A 320 19.34 -20.90 38.44
CA VAL A 320 18.11 -21.29 39.16
C VAL A 320 17.50 -22.56 38.56
N GLU A 321 17.00 -23.46 39.40
CA GLU A 321 16.30 -24.66 38.96
C GLU A 321 14.91 -24.34 38.37
N LEU A 322 14.51 -25.05 37.31
CA LEU A 322 13.25 -24.79 36.58
C LEU A 322 12.00 -25.00 37.45
N LYS A 323 12.05 -25.85 38.49
CA LYS A 323 10.96 -26.01 39.46
C LYS A 323 10.62 -24.72 40.21
N ALA A 324 11.58 -23.79 40.32
CA ALA A 324 11.37 -22.51 40.98
C ALA A 324 10.32 -21.64 40.27
N ALA A 325 10.13 -21.79 38.96
CA ALA A 325 9.16 -21.00 38.20
C ALA A 325 7.72 -21.28 38.63
N LYS A 326 7.35 -22.56 38.73
CA LYS A 326 6.02 -22.94 39.21
C LYS A 326 5.85 -22.64 40.69
N ALA A 327 6.88 -22.88 41.51
CA ALA A 327 6.86 -22.53 42.93
C ALA A 327 6.65 -21.02 43.16
N ALA A 328 7.29 -20.16 42.37
CA ALA A 328 7.11 -18.71 42.43
C ALA A 328 5.68 -18.28 42.06
N ALA A 329 5.11 -18.85 40.99
CA ALA A 329 3.73 -18.60 40.61
C ALA A 329 2.74 -19.01 41.73
N VAL A 330 2.88 -20.22 42.27
CA VAL A 330 2.03 -20.73 43.36
C VAL A 330 2.13 -19.86 44.61
N ARG A 331 3.34 -19.45 44.99
CA ARG A 331 3.56 -18.56 46.14
C ARG A 331 2.81 -17.23 45.97
N VAL A 332 2.92 -16.60 44.81
CA VAL A 332 2.25 -15.31 44.55
C VAL A 332 0.73 -15.44 44.56
N LEU A 333 0.18 -16.53 44.00
CA LEU A 333 -1.27 -16.79 44.06
C LEU A 333 -1.76 -16.92 45.51
N GLN A 334 -0.98 -17.57 46.38
CA GLN A 334 -1.30 -17.68 47.81
C GLN A 334 -1.19 -16.33 48.54
N GLU A 335 -0.11 -15.56 48.31
CA GLU A 335 0.12 -14.25 48.92
C GLU A 335 -0.94 -13.22 48.52
N LYS A 336 -1.47 -13.31 47.31
CA LYS A 336 -2.57 -12.47 46.80
C LYS A 336 -3.96 -12.88 47.30
N GLY A 337 -4.06 -13.90 48.17
CA GLY A 337 -5.33 -14.40 48.69
C GLY A 337 -6.13 -15.26 47.69
N GLN A 338 -5.54 -15.59 46.54
CA GLN A 338 -6.17 -16.31 45.42
C GLN A 338 -5.78 -17.80 45.41
N GLY A 339 -5.76 -18.42 46.60
CA GLY A 339 -5.29 -19.79 46.78
C GLY A 339 -6.12 -20.86 46.05
N HIS A 340 -7.40 -20.60 45.77
CA HIS A 340 -8.25 -21.51 44.99
C HIS A 340 -7.79 -21.65 43.54
N LEU A 341 -7.11 -20.65 42.98
CA LEU A 341 -6.55 -20.71 41.62
C LEU A 341 -5.44 -21.78 41.52
N VAL A 342 -4.71 -22.05 42.61
CA VAL A 342 -3.66 -23.08 42.64
C VAL A 342 -4.22 -24.48 42.33
N ALA A 343 -5.43 -24.79 42.82
CA ALA A 343 -6.09 -26.07 42.55
C ALA A 343 -6.58 -26.20 41.10
N LYS A 344 -6.78 -25.07 40.42
CA LYS A 344 -7.26 -24.97 39.02
C LYS A 344 -6.13 -24.69 38.02
N LEU A 345 -4.90 -24.46 38.51
CA LEU A 345 -3.72 -24.20 37.71
C LEU A 345 -3.32 -25.43 36.89
N GLN A 346 -2.87 -25.21 35.65
CA GLN A 346 -2.27 -26.27 34.86
C GLN A 346 -1.07 -26.93 35.54
N LYS A 347 -0.77 -28.18 35.17
CA LYS A 347 0.30 -28.98 35.79
C LYS A 347 1.69 -28.35 35.64
N ASN A 348 1.89 -27.48 34.66
CA ASN A 348 3.12 -26.75 34.39
C ASN A 348 2.79 -25.28 34.09
N VAL A 349 3.78 -24.39 34.21
CA VAL A 349 3.64 -22.95 33.91
C VAL A 349 4.47 -22.53 32.69
N GLY A 350 4.75 -23.48 31.81
CA GLY A 350 5.64 -23.25 30.68
C GLY A 350 6.53 -24.41 30.31
N PHE A 351 7.33 -24.19 29.27
CA PHE A 351 8.30 -25.15 28.76
C PHE A 351 9.37 -24.46 27.91
N GLY A 352 10.54 -25.09 27.80
CA GLY A 352 11.60 -24.66 26.92
C GLY A 352 11.21 -24.77 25.44
N MET A 353 11.69 -23.81 24.65
CA MET A 353 11.42 -23.69 23.22
C MET A 353 12.73 -23.60 22.42
N GLY A 354 12.64 -23.91 21.13
CA GLY A 354 13.74 -23.84 20.18
C GLY A 354 13.28 -24.34 18.83
N LEU A 355 14.10 -25.09 18.11
CA LEU A 355 13.64 -25.76 16.88
C LEU A 355 12.44 -26.69 17.13
N GLU A 356 12.25 -27.13 18.38
CA GLU A 356 10.98 -27.69 18.86
C GLU A 356 10.11 -26.64 19.54
N LEU A 357 8.80 -26.74 19.30
CA LEU A 357 7.82 -25.92 20.00
C LEU A 357 7.84 -26.15 21.51
N ARG A 358 7.97 -27.41 21.95
CA ARG A 358 7.93 -27.80 23.36
C ARG A 358 8.97 -28.87 23.65
N ASP A 359 10.01 -28.52 24.39
CA ASP A 359 10.98 -29.49 24.88
C ASP A 359 10.47 -30.17 26.17
N SER A 360 10.26 -31.49 26.09
CA SER A 360 9.80 -32.30 27.21
C SER A 360 10.76 -32.35 28.41
N ALA A 361 12.06 -32.09 28.20
CA ALA A 361 13.06 -32.04 29.26
C ALA A 361 13.09 -30.69 29.99
N LEU A 362 12.55 -29.62 29.39
CA LEU A 362 12.61 -28.25 29.90
C LEU A 362 11.23 -27.73 30.33
N VAL A 363 10.33 -28.62 30.76
CA VAL A 363 8.99 -28.24 31.22
C VAL A 363 9.05 -27.64 32.63
N LEU A 364 8.36 -26.52 32.86
CA LEU A 364 8.34 -25.79 34.13
C LEU A 364 7.30 -26.38 35.09
N HIS A 365 7.65 -27.48 35.76
CA HIS A 365 6.81 -28.15 36.77
C HIS A 365 7.57 -28.41 38.09
N ASP A 366 6.86 -28.86 39.11
CA ASP A 366 7.33 -28.90 40.52
C ASP A 366 8.54 -29.81 40.78
N SER A 367 8.87 -30.69 39.84
CA SER A 367 9.93 -31.71 39.97
C SER A 367 11.05 -31.58 38.95
N ASN A 368 11.07 -30.51 38.13
CA ASN A 368 12.14 -30.31 37.16
C ASN A 368 13.34 -29.59 37.79
N GLU A 369 14.41 -30.33 38.04
CA GLU A 369 15.65 -29.81 38.65
C GLU A 369 16.69 -29.35 37.62
N ALA A 370 16.33 -29.31 36.33
CA ALA A 370 17.19 -28.69 35.33
C ALA A 370 17.48 -27.22 35.70
N VAL A 371 18.67 -26.74 35.36
CA VAL A 371 19.12 -25.39 35.71
C VAL A 371 18.97 -24.46 34.51
N ALA A 372 18.35 -23.30 34.72
CA ALA A 372 18.24 -22.24 33.73
C ALA A 372 19.63 -21.66 33.42
N LYS A 373 19.94 -21.55 32.14
CA LYS A 373 21.22 -21.04 31.63
C LYS A 373 20.97 -19.90 30.63
N PRO A 374 21.89 -18.94 30.50
CA PRO A 374 21.79 -17.87 29.51
C PRO A 374 21.60 -18.41 28.09
N GLY A 375 20.73 -17.78 27.31
CA GLY A 375 20.38 -18.22 25.96
C GLY A 375 19.33 -19.33 25.90
N MET A 376 18.87 -19.88 27.02
CA MET A 376 17.66 -20.72 27.02
C MET A 376 16.42 -19.86 26.77
N VAL A 377 15.48 -20.39 25.99
CA VAL A 377 14.22 -19.74 25.64
C VAL A 377 13.06 -20.54 26.21
N PHE A 378 12.08 -19.88 26.81
CA PHE A 378 10.91 -20.50 27.40
C PHE A 378 9.62 -19.82 26.92
N SER A 379 8.57 -20.63 26.70
CA SER A 379 7.19 -20.13 26.78
C SER A 379 6.80 -20.20 28.24
N VAL A 380 6.58 -19.05 28.87
CA VAL A 380 6.11 -18.97 30.26
C VAL A 380 4.64 -18.56 30.23
N HIS A 381 3.76 -19.47 30.62
CA HIS A 381 2.33 -19.23 30.63
C HIS A 381 1.68 -19.75 31.91
N VAL A 382 0.80 -18.94 32.48
CA VAL A 382 0.00 -19.31 33.65
C VAL A 382 -1.45 -19.33 33.20
N ALA A 383 -2.09 -20.48 33.38
CA ALA A 383 -3.43 -20.72 32.87
C ALA A 383 -4.27 -21.50 33.89
N VAL A 384 -5.48 -21.03 34.12
CA VAL A 384 -6.48 -21.60 35.04
C VAL A 384 -7.79 -21.77 34.30
N SER A 385 -8.48 -22.89 34.53
CA SER A 385 -9.77 -23.16 33.90
C SER A 385 -10.81 -23.65 34.92
N LYS A 386 -12.06 -23.77 34.48
CA LYS A 386 -13.20 -24.17 35.32
C LYS A 386 -13.44 -23.17 36.45
N LEU A 387 -13.25 -21.89 36.17
CA LEU A 387 -13.67 -20.81 37.05
C LEU A 387 -15.16 -20.59 36.87
N GLU A 388 -15.84 -20.16 37.93
CA GLU A 388 -17.29 -19.99 37.95
C GLU A 388 -17.62 -18.52 38.14
N TRP A 389 -18.59 -18.04 37.36
CA TRP A 389 -19.20 -16.72 37.45
C TRP A 389 -20.67 -16.94 37.84
N PRO A 390 -20.98 -17.02 39.15
CA PRO A 390 -22.31 -17.40 39.62
C PRO A 390 -23.41 -16.43 39.17
N ASP A 391 -23.07 -15.14 39.18
CA ASP A 391 -23.94 -14.01 38.85
C ASP A 391 -23.71 -13.50 37.41
N ALA A 392 -23.34 -14.39 36.49
CA ALA A 392 -23.17 -14.04 35.08
C ALA A 392 -24.47 -13.40 34.51
N PRO A 393 -24.39 -12.23 33.86
CA PRO A 393 -25.51 -11.59 33.18
C PRO A 393 -26.18 -12.52 32.17
N ASN A 394 -27.47 -12.28 31.88
CA ASN A 394 -28.25 -13.09 30.96
C ASN A 394 -27.57 -13.19 29.59
N GLY A 395 -27.30 -14.43 29.14
CA GLY A 395 -26.65 -14.70 27.85
C GLY A 395 -25.15 -15.02 27.93
N ARG A 396 -24.48 -14.73 29.06
CA ARG A 396 -23.06 -15.06 29.27
C ARG A 396 -22.86 -16.39 29.98
N SER A 397 -21.71 -17.01 29.77
CA SER A 397 -21.43 -18.31 30.36
C SER A 397 -21.03 -18.20 31.83
N LYS A 398 -21.55 -19.12 32.65
CA LYS A 398 -21.15 -19.24 34.06
C LYS A 398 -19.74 -19.82 34.23
N ASN A 399 -19.16 -20.40 33.18
CA ASN A 399 -17.82 -20.97 33.25
C ASN A 399 -16.83 -20.09 32.49
N TYR A 400 -15.65 -19.86 33.06
CA TYR A 400 -14.57 -19.15 32.38
C TYR A 400 -13.18 -19.74 32.69
N ALA A 401 -12.20 -19.24 31.96
CA ALA A 401 -10.80 -19.58 32.11
C ALA A 401 -9.95 -18.32 31.89
N LEU A 402 -8.76 -18.27 32.48
CA LEU A 402 -7.83 -17.15 32.30
C LEU A 402 -6.47 -17.73 31.86
N GLN A 403 -5.82 -17.06 30.91
CA GLN A 403 -4.52 -17.48 30.39
C GLN A 403 -3.66 -16.28 30.00
N ILE A 404 -2.42 -16.26 30.47
CA ILE A 404 -1.41 -15.25 30.11
C ILE A 404 -0.13 -16.00 29.74
N GLY A 405 0.47 -15.68 28.60
CA GLY A 405 1.68 -16.36 28.11
C GLY A 405 2.61 -15.47 27.31
N ASP A 406 3.91 -15.64 27.51
CA ASP A 406 4.95 -14.89 26.82
C ASP A 406 6.16 -15.77 26.46
N THR A 407 6.92 -15.34 25.44
CA THR A 407 8.22 -15.92 25.11
C THR A 407 9.32 -15.17 25.82
N VAL A 408 10.20 -15.88 26.52
CA VAL A 408 11.20 -15.33 27.43
C VAL A 408 12.58 -15.92 27.16
N VAL A 409 13.61 -15.07 27.19
CA VAL A 409 15.02 -15.47 27.08
C VAL A 409 15.74 -15.25 28.41
N VAL A 410 16.43 -16.29 28.89
CA VAL A 410 17.29 -16.20 30.08
C VAL A 410 18.55 -15.40 29.74
N GLN A 411 18.85 -14.39 30.55
CA GLN A 411 19.97 -13.48 30.36
C GLN A 411 21.20 -13.89 31.18
N ALA A 412 22.39 -13.49 30.70
CA ALA A 412 23.66 -13.74 31.38
C ALA A 412 23.90 -12.77 32.55
N GLY A 413 24.73 -13.20 33.51
CA GLY A 413 25.18 -12.39 34.63
C GLY A 413 24.09 -12.15 35.68
N GLY A 414 23.14 -13.08 35.81
CA GLY A 414 22.03 -12.98 36.77
C GLY A 414 21.03 -11.85 36.50
N LYS A 415 21.07 -11.23 35.31
CA LYS A 415 20.09 -10.24 34.86
C LYS A 415 18.67 -10.82 34.83
N PRO A 416 17.62 -10.01 35.01
CA PRO A 416 16.25 -10.48 34.84
C PRO A 416 16.06 -11.00 33.40
N PRO A 417 15.23 -12.03 33.21
CA PRO A 417 14.94 -12.56 31.88
C PRO A 417 14.27 -11.51 30.98
N GLU A 418 14.53 -11.60 29.67
CA GLU A 418 13.99 -10.68 28.66
C GLU A 418 12.68 -11.24 28.11
N VAL A 419 11.59 -10.49 28.23
CA VAL A 419 10.28 -10.84 27.66
C VAL A 419 10.22 -10.34 26.21
N LEU A 420 10.23 -11.26 25.25
CA LEU A 420 10.33 -10.91 23.83
C LEU A 420 8.98 -10.49 23.22
N THR A 421 7.86 -10.91 23.82
CA THR A 421 6.50 -10.62 23.37
C THR A 421 5.88 -9.39 24.05
N GLY A 422 6.70 -8.59 24.75
CA GLY A 422 6.25 -7.42 25.52
C GLY A 422 5.69 -6.26 24.71
N ALA A 423 5.78 -6.29 23.37
CA ALA A 423 5.21 -5.26 22.51
C ALA A 423 3.65 -5.24 22.53
N CYS A 424 3.02 -6.39 22.85
CA CYS A 424 1.60 -6.49 23.11
C CYS A 424 1.35 -6.48 24.62
N SER A 425 0.57 -5.51 25.10
CA SER A 425 0.30 -5.34 26.52
C SER A 425 -0.48 -6.51 27.11
N LYS A 426 -0.39 -6.63 28.44
CA LYS A 426 -1.12 -7.57 29.30
C LYS A 426 -1.57 -6.88 30.61
N THR A 427 -1.59 -5.55 30.63
CA THR A 427 -2.08 -4.77 31.76
C THR A 427 -3.59 -4.75 31.77
N TRP A 428 -4.18 -4.56 32.95
CA TRP A 428 -5.64 -4.52 33.10
C TRP A 428 -6.32 -3.52 32.17
N SER A 429 -5.77 -2.30 32.07
CA SER A 429 -6.29 -1.22 31.22
C SER A 429 -6.41 -1.57 29.74
N ASP A 430 -5.59 -2.51 29.27
CA ASP A 430 -5.45 -2.83 27.85
C ASP A 430 -6.12 -4.16 27.50
N VAL A 431 -6.65 -4.88 28.50
CA VAL A 431 -7.31 -6.18 28.31
C VAL A 431 -8.74 -6.25 28.84
N ALA A 432 -9.15 -5.31 29.68
CA ALA A 432 -10.51 -5.20 30.20
C ALA A 432 -11.30 -4.16 29.41
N TYR A 433 -12.49 -4.54 28.96
CA TYR A 433 -13.42 -3.69 28.21
C TYR A 433 -14.73 -3.59 28.98
N TYR A 434 -15.35 -2.42 28.92
CA TYR A 434 -16.64 -2.15 29.55
C TYR A 434 -17.59 -1.62 28.48
N LEU A 435 -18.65 -2.37 28.20
CA LEU A 435 -19.73 -1.97 27.31
C LEU A 435 -20.62 -0.99 28.07
N LYS A 436 -21.06 0.08 27.40
CA LYS A 436 -22.02 1.01 28.00
C LYS A 436 -23.41 0.44 27.78
N ASP A 437 -24.10 0.09 28.86
CA ASP A 437 -25.53 -0.22 28.82
C ASP A 437 -26.31 1.08 28.54
N ASP A 438 -27.06 1.12 27.44
CA ASP A 438 -27.94 2.25 27.08
C ASP A 438 -29.27 2.26 27.87
N GLU A 439 -29.33 1.60 29.03
CA GLU A 439 -30.51 1.53 29.90
C GLU A 439 -30.22 2.10 31.29
N GLU A 440 -30.09 3.42 31.43
CA GLU A 440 -30.42 4.16 32.66
C GLU A 440 -30.44 5.67 32.39
N GLU A 441 -31.57 6.18 31.87
CA GLU A 441 -31.95 7.59 32.04
C GLU A 441 -32.52 7.76 33.46
N GLY A 442 -31.77 8.40 34.37
CA GLY A 442 -32.25 8.64 35.73
C GLY A 442 -31.32 9.49 36.61
N GLU A 443 -31.61 10.79 36.63
CA GLU A 443 -31.33 11.81 37.67
C GLU A 443 -29.90 12.38 37.86
N GLU A 444 -29.93 13.70 38.04
CA GLU A 444 -28.82 14.65 38.17
C GLU A 444 -27.96 14.42 39.43
N ASP A 445 -26.66 14.74 39.32
CA ASP A 445 -26.05 15.57 40.35
C ASP A 445 -24.91 16.42 39.76
N ALA A 446 -25.10 17.75 39.84
CA ALA A 446 -24.15 18.76 39.43
C ALA A 446 -23.16 19.08 40.57
N LEU A 447 -21.87 19.29 40.28
CA LEU A 447 -21.03 20.37 40.83
C LEU A 447 -19.57 20.40 40.29
N ALA A 448 -19.36 21.38 39.37
CA ALA A 448 -18.23 22.34 39.28
C ALA A 448 -16.81 21.90 38.80
N PRO A 449 -15.91 22.85 38.44
CA PRO A 449 -15.74 23.40 37.09
C PRO A 449 -14.33 23.17 36.49
N SER A 450 -14.22 23.25 35.17
CA SER A 450 -12.98 23.12 34.38
C SER A 450 -12.16 24.42 34.30
N PRO A 451 -10.83 24.31 34.09
CA PRO A 451 -10.05 25.25 33.27
C PRO A 451 -9.44 24.57 32.02
N PRO A 452 -9.01 25.34 31.01
CA PRO A 452 -9.17 24.99 29.60
C PRO A 452 -8.09 24.03 29.08
N ALA A 453 -8.53 22.99 28.37
CA ALA A 453 -7.67 22.07 27.65
C ALA A 453 -7.17 22.70 26.33
N ILE A 454 -5.86 22.59 26.14
CA ILE A 454 -5.17 22.81 24.87
C ILE A 454 -5.42 21.58 23.99
N LEU A 455 -5.76 21.84 22.73
CA LEU A 455 -6.09 20.90 21.68
C LEU A 455 -4.96 19.88 21.44
N GLU A 456 -5.14 18.66 21.93
CA GLU A 456 -4.52 17.44 21.39
C GLU A 456 -5.62 16.37 21.26
N GLU A 457 -6.45 16.49 20.22
CA GLU A 457 -7.31 15.40 19.78
C GLU A 457 -6.54 14.55 18.76
N GLY A 458 -5.82 13.55 19.30
CA GLY A 458 -5.48 12.35 18.56
C GLY A 458 -6.77 11.66 18.14
N SER A 459 -7.08 11.75 16.86
CA SER A 459 -8.27 11.18 16.21
C SER A 459 -8.35 9.67 16.48
N ARG A 460 -9.10 9.32 17.52
CA ARG A 460 -9.57 7.96 17.79
C ARG A 460 -10.57 7.62 16.70
N ARG A 461 -10.14 6.79 15.76
CA ARG A 461 -11.03 6.15 14.80
C ARG A 461 -12.02 5.26 15.52
N ARG A 462 -13.22 5.80 15.69
CA ARG A 462 -14.44 5.00 15.62
C ARG A 462 -14.62 4.63 14.16
N THR A 463 -14.41 3.36 13.85
CA THR A 463 -15.02 2.74 12.67
C THR A 463 -16.05 1.74 13.16
N ARG A 464 -17.22 1.98 12.59
CA ARG A 464 -18.54 1.46 12.85
C ARG A 464 -18.74 0.23 11.99
N THR A 465 -19.39 -0.78 12.54
CA THR A 465 -20.46 -1.51 11.83
C THR A 465 -21.25 -2.38 12.79
N GLU A 466 -22.56 -2.13 12.97
CA GLU A 466 -23.59 -3.16 13.27
C GLU A 466 -23.88 -3.52 14.75
N ASP A 467 -24.27 -2.58 15.59
CA ASP A 467 -25.69 -2.54 16.01
C ASP A 467 -26.57 -3.79 15.69
N PRO A 468 -27.21 -4.40 16.70
CA PRO A 468 -28.45 -5.20 16.57
C PRO A 468 -29.59 -4.43 15.92
N GLY A 469 -29.42 -3.13 15.82
CA GLY A 469 -30.13 -2.32 14.89
C GLY A 469 -29.67 -2.42 13.44
N TYR A 470 -29.41 -3.55 12.77
CA TYR A 470 -29.26 -3.44 11.30
C TYR A 470 -30.57 -2.88 10.69
N GLY A 471 -31.71 -3.29 11.23
CA GLY A 471 -33.00 -2.64 10.96
C GLY A 471 -33.20 -1.26 11.61
N SER A 472 -32.29 -0.77 12.48
CA SER A 472 -32.37 0.54 13.16
C SER A 472 -31.28 1.53 12.68
N LYS A 473 -30.07 1.14 12.31
CA LYS A 473 -28.99 1.89 11.65
C LYS A 473 -29.24 2.01 10.15
N GLU A 474 -29.74 0.98 9.48
CA GLU A 474 -30.23 1.13 8.09
C GLU A 474 -31.51 1.97 8.09
N ALA A 475 -32.40 1.80 9.07
CA ALA A 475 -33.56 2.67 9.22
C ALA A 475 -33.19 4.10 9.65
N GLN A 476 -32.22 4.31 10.54
CA GLN A 476 -31.69 5.64 10.90
C GLN A 476 -30.95 6.25 9.71
N ARG A 477 -30.19 5.46 8.95
CA ARG A 477 -29.57 5.93 7.71
C ARG A 477 -30.66 6.32 6.72
N LYS A 478 -31.69 5.50 6.55
CA LYS A 478 -32.84 5.80 5.70
C LYS A 478 -33.58 7.05 6.19
N GLU A 479 -33.83 7.20 7.49
CA GLU A 479 -34.47 8.36 8.11
C GLU A 479 -33.63 9.64 8.00
N ILE A 480 -32.31 9.56 8.19
CA ILE A 480 -31.37 10.66 7.94
C ILE A 480 -31.38 11.02 6.45
N GLN A 481 -31.32 10.03 5.56
CA GLN A 481 -31.34 10.25 4.11
C GLN A 481 -32.71 10.78 3.63
N ASP A 482 -33.82 10.43 4.27
CA ASP A 482 -35.18 10.89 3.97
C ASP A 482 -35.44 12.30 4.51
N SER A 483 -34.93 12.60 5.72
CA SER A 483 -34.95 13.97 6.25
C SER A 483 -34.05 14.91 5.43
N LEU A 484 -32.88 14.43 4.98
CA LEU A 484 -32.02 15.16 4.05
C LEU A 484 -32.73 15.43 2.72
N LEU A 485 -33.48 14.47 2.18
CA LEU A 485 -34.24 14.62 0.94
C LEU A 485 -35.23 15.80 1.01
N ALA A 486 -36.02 15.88 2.08
CA ALA A 486 -36.98 16.98 2.27
C ALA A 486 -36.30 18.35 2.37
N ILE A 487 -35.16 18.41 3.08
CA ILE A 487 -34.34 19.63 3.18
C ILE A 487 -33.75 19.99 1.80
N LYS A 488 -33.24 19.01 1.06
CA LYS A 488 -32.59 19.20 -0.25
C LYS A 488 -33.57 19.63 -1.33
N ASN A 489 -34.75 19.02 -1.41
CA ASN A 489 -35.80 19.44 -2.34
C ASN A 489 -36.19 20.91 -2.08
N ARG A 490 -36.30 21.31 -0.80
CA ARG A 490 -36.59 22.69 -0.40
C ARG A 490 -35.44 23.66 -0.72
N GLU A 491 -34.19 23.30 -0.41
CA GLU A 491 -33.01 24.12 -0.71
C GLU A 491 -32.79 24.28 -2.22
N THR A 492 -32.94 23.19 -2.99
CA THR A 492 -32.85 23.18 -4.45
C THR A 492 -33.92 24.10 -5.04
N TYR A 493 -35.18 23.93 -4.62
CA TYR A 493 -36.28 24.79 -5.08
C TYR A 493 -36.05 26.27 -4.73
N GLN A 494 -35.65 26.57 -3.49
CA GLN A 494 -35.35 27.94 -3.07
C GLN A 494 -34.21 28.55 -3.88
N ARG A 495 -33.16 27.78 -4.21
CA ARG A 495 -32.05 28.27 -5.04
C ARG A 495 -32.48 28.51 -6.48
N LEU A 496 -33.23 27.58 -7.09
CA LEU A 496 -33.71 27.69 -8.46
C LEU A 496 -34.75 28.81 -8.63
N THR A 497 -35.55 29.10 -7.58
CA THR A 497 -36.55 30.18 -7.60
C THR A 497 -35.99 31.54 -7.18
N ALA A 498 -35.03 31.59 -6.24
CA ALA A 498 -34.33 32.82 -5.86
C ALA A 498 -33.37 33.32 -6.96
N GLY A 499 -32.93 32.43 -7.86
CA GLY A 499 -32.08 32.75 -9.00
C GLY A 499 -32.76 33.56 -10.12
N LYS A 500 -34.06 33.91 -10.02
CA LYS A 500 -34.78 34.65 -11.07
C LYS A 500 -34.56 36.17 -11.09
N ASP A 501 -33.87 36.76 -10.12
CA ASP A 501 -33.61 38.22 -10.05
C ASP A 501 -32.11 38.58 -9.93
N GLY A 502 -31.25 37.89 -10.68
CA GLY A 502 -29.85 38.29 -10.89
C GLY A 502 -29.59 38.58 -12.37
N PRO A 503 -28.92 39.70 -12.74
CA PRO A 503 -28.66 39.99 -14.14
C PRO A 503 -27.81 38.85 -14.71
N ALA A 504 -28.25 38.29 -15.84
CA ALA A 504 -27.44 37.40 -16.64
C ALA A 504 -26.15 38.14 -17.01
N GLU A 505 -25.07 37.89 -16.26
CA GLU A 505 -23.73 38.31 -16.62
C GLU A 505 -23.37 37.57 -17.90
N GLY A 506 -23.65 38.24 -19.01
CA GLY A 506 -23.16 37.83 -20.32
C GLY A 506 -21.67 37.65 -20.22
N ALA A 507 -21.22 36.40 -20.36
CA ALA A 507 -19.83 36.05 -20.60
C ALA A 507 -19.34 36.91 -21.76
N SER A 508 -18.65 38.00 -21.42
CA SER A 508 -18.03 38.88 -22.38
C SER A 508 -16.98 38.06 -23.11
N THR A 509 -17.30 37.69 -24.35
CA THR A 509 -16.40 36.99 -25.26
C THR A 509 -15.34 37.98 -25.70
N SER A 510 -14.32 38.22 -24.86
CA SER A 510 -13.20 39.10 -25.17
C SER A 510 -12.10 38.39 -25.98
N GLY A 511 -12.51 37.60 -26.97
CA GLY A 511 -11.67 37.20 -28.09
C GLY A 511 -11.96 38.11 -29.29
N ARG A 512 -11.00 38.32 -30.21
CA ARG A 512 -11.27 39.02 -31.47
C ARG A 512 -12.43 38.33 -32.18
N ARG A 513 -13.54 39.05 -32.40
CA ARG A 513 -14.71 38.50 -33.09
C ARG A 513 -14.35 38.26 -34.55
N VAL A 514 -14.71 37.10 -35.10
CA VAL A 514 -14.36 36.74 -36.48
C VAL A 514 -14.98 37.72 -37.48
N SER A 515 -16.13 38.30 -37.15
CA SER A 515 -16.78 39.40 -37.88
C SER A 515 -16.00 40.71 -37.95
N GLU A 516 -14.97 40.92 -37.12
CA GLU A 516 -14.11 42.13 -37.13
C GLU A 516 -12.79 41.91 -37.87
N ILE A 517 -12.58 40.70 -38.39
CA ILE A 517 -11.34 40.32 -39.05
C ILE A 517 -11.32 40.85 -40.49
N GLN A 518 -10.28 41.60 -40.81
CA GLN A 518 -10.03 42.13 -42.14
C GLN A 518 -8.69 41.59 -42.67
N ALA A 519 -8.74 40.81 -43.75
CA ALA A 519 -7.53 40.25 -44.38
C ALA A 519 -6.63 41.34 -44.98
N TYR A 520 -7.20 42.28 -45.74
CA TYR A 520 -6.50 43.46 -46.26
C TYR A 520 -7.38 44.70 -46.21
N ARG A 521 -6.77 45.86 -45.94
CA ARG A 521 -7.47 47.16 -45.84
C ARG A 521 -7.82 47.78 -47.18
N SER A 522 -7.06 47.47 -48.24
CA SER A 522 -7.29 47.99 -49.59
C SER A 522 -6.75 47.03 -50.65
N PRO A 523 -7.28 47.03 -51.88
CA PRO A 523 -6.76 46.21 -52.98
C PRO A 523 -5.28 46.49 -53.32
N ALA A 524 -4.78 47.70 -53.07
CA ALA A 524 -3.38 48.06 -53.30
C ALA A 524 -2.39 47.37 -52.33
N ALA A 525 -2.88 46.85 -51.20
CA ALA A 525 -2.08 46.14 -50.21
C ALA A 525 -1.91 44.65 -50.55
N LEU A 526 -2.57 44.15 -51.60
CA LEU A 526 -2.43 42.76 -52.04
C LEU A 526 -1.04 42.55 -52.69
N PRO A 527 -0.34 41.44 -52.36
CA PRO A 527 0.89 41.08 -53.05
C PRO A 527 0.64 40.92 -54.55
N HIS A 528 1.49 41.52 -55.40
CA HIS A 528 1.44 41.32 -56.84
C HIS A 528 1.99 39.93 -57.17
N ALA A 529 1.12 38.92 -57.22
CA ALA A 529 1.50 37.59 -57.67
C ALA A 529 1.64 37.58 -59.21
N ARG A 530 2.81 37.14 -59.72
CA ARG A 530 3.03 36.95 -61.17
C ARG A 530 2.38 35.66 -61.69
N ASP A 531 2.26 34.66 -60.83
CA ASP A 531 1.72 33.34 -61.12
C ASP A 531 0.46 33.09 -60.28
N LEU A 532 -0.58 32.47 -60.87
CA LEU A 532 -1.83 32.12 -60.20
C LEU A 532 -1.67 30.86 -59.34
N ALA A 533 -0.86 30.94 -58.29
CA ALA A 533 -0.62 29.86 -57.34
C ALA A 533 -1.22 30.17 -55.97
N VAL A 534 -1.56 29.12 -55.20
CA VAL A 534 -1.98 29.27 -53.80
C VAL A 534 -0.79 29.78 -52.98
N MET A 535 -1.00 30.83 -52.18
CA MET A 535 0.05 31.48 -51.39
C MET A 535 -0.41 31.76 -49.96
N VAL A 536 0.55 31.80 -49.03
CA VAL A 536 0.32 32.17 -47.62
C VAL A 536 1.04 33.48 -47.33
N ASP A 537 0.30 34.48 -46.87
CA ASP A 537 0.83 35.75 -46.36
C ASP A 537 0.85 35.71 -44.83
N GLN A 538 2.03 35.38 -44.28
CA GLN A 538 2.23 35.30 -42.83
C GLN A 538 2.05 36.64 -42.11
N PRO A 539 2.65 37.77 -42.57
CA PRO A 539 2.44 39.10 -41.96
C PRO A 539 0.99 39.54 -41.83
N ASN A 540 0.17 39.27 -42.85
CA ASN A 540 -1.24 39.66 -42.89
C ASN A 540 -2.18 38.52 -42.44
N GLU A 541 -1.65 37.43 -41.90
CA GLU A 541 -2.41 36.31 -41.34
C GLU A 541 -3.45 35.74 -42.34
N SER A 542 -3.13 35.77 -43.62
CA SER A 542 -4.07 35.56 -44.72
C SER A 542 -3.55 34.57 -45.76
N VAL A 543 -4.47 33.89 -46.42
CA VAL A 543 -4.24 32.92 -47.48
C VAL A 543 -4.79 33.50 -48.78
N LEU A 544 -3.98 33.52 -49.83
CA LEU A 544 -4.38 34.00 -51.15
C LEU A 544 -4.73 32.81 -52.05
N LEU A 545 -5.98 32.74 -52.48
CA LEU A 545 -6.51 31.66 -53.31
C LEU A 545 -6.88 32.17 -54.71
N PRO A 546 -6.45 31.48 -55.79
CA PRO A 546 -6.83 31.85 -57.14
C PRO A 546 -8.27 31.40 -57.44
N ILE A 547 -9.23 32.33 -57.48
CA ILE A 547 -10.63 32.06 -57.83
C ILE A 547 -10.92 32.72 -59.17
N LEU A 548 -11.24 31.91 -60.19
CA LEU A 548 -11.60 32.37 -61.54
C LEU A 548 -10.59 33.38 -62.15
N GLY A 549 -9.29 33.17 -61.92
CA GLY A 549 -8.22 34.02 -62.44
C GLY A 549 -7.86 35.24 -61.58
N VAL A 550 -8.45 35.40 -60.40
CA VAL A 550 -8.17 36.49 -59.46
C VAL A 550 -7.70 35.93 -58.12
N MET A 551 -6.66 36.55 -57.54
CA MET A 551 -6.18 36.19 -56.20
C MET A 551 -7.09 36.80 -55.14
N VAL A 552 -7.79 35.95 -54.40
CA VAL A 552 -8.75 36.35 -53.35
C VAL A 552 -8.15 36.04 -51.97
N PRO A 553 -8.03 37.05 -51.07
CA PRO A 553 -7.51 36.84 -49.73
C PRO A 553 -8.58 36.30 -48.77
N PHE A 554 -8.21 35.31 -47.97
CA PHE A 554 -8.99 34.78 -46.86
C PHE A 554 -8.15 34.81 -45.58
N HIS A 555 -8.66 35.41 -44.52
CA HIS A 555 -7.96 35.36 -43.24
C HIS A 555 -7.94 33.93 -42.70
N ILE A 556 -6.84 33.48 -42.09
CA ILE A 556 -6.67 32.07 -41.72
C ILE A 556 -7.75 31.55 -40.74
N LEU A 557 -8.30 32.42 -39.88
CA LEU A 557 -9.39 32.10 -38.95
C LEU A 557 -10.74 31.81 -39.61
N THR A 558 -10.94 32.16 -40.90
CA THR A 558 -12.15 31.78 -41.64
C THR A 558 -12.10 30.34 -42.17
N ILE A 559 -10.93 29.70 -42.12
CA ILE A 559 -10.69 28.34 -42.64
C ILE A 559 -10.87 27.32 -41.50
N LYS A 560 -11.72 26.31 -41.74
CA LYS A 560 -12.06 25.23 -40.81
C LYS A 560 -11.03 24.11 -40.78
N ASN A 561 -10.61 23.61 -41.95
CA ASN A 561 -9.54 22.61 -42.05
C ASN A 561 -8.97 22.60 -43.48
N ILE A 562 -7.80 21.99 -43.63
CA ILE A 562 -7.07 21.90 -44.89
C ILE A 562 -6.56 20.47 -45.02
N SER A 563 -6.93 19.79 -46.11
CA SER A 563 -6.44 18.46 -46.45
C SER A 563 -5.75 18.45 -47.80
N SER A 564 -4.85 17.49 -47.99
CA SER A 564 -4.14 17.28 -49.25
C SER A 564 -4.04 15.80 -49.56
N HIS A 565 -4.40 15.40 -50.78
CA HIS A 565 -4.25 14.04 -51.29
C HIS A 565 -3.41 14.05 -52.57
N THR A 566 -2.51 13.08 -52.71
CA THR A 566 -1.69 12.91 -53.91
C THR A 566 -2.17 11.69 -54.68
N ASP A 567 -2.46 11.86 -55.96
CA ASP A 567 -2.90 10.80 -56.87
C ASP A 567 -2.06 10.88 -58.14
N GLY A 568 -1.13 9.93 -58.31
CA GLY A 568 -0.12 9.94 -59.36
C GLY A 568 0.74 11.21 -59.36
N ASP A 569 0.79 11.88 -60.52
CA ASP A 569 1.58 13.11 -60.73
C ASP A 569 0.84 14.40 -60.29
N HIS A 570 -0.31 14.28 -59.63
CA HIS A 570 -1.12 15.43 -59.22
C HIS A 570 -1.42 15.45 -57.72
N ALA A 571 -1.40 16.65 -57.13
CA ALA A 571 -1.84 16.92 -55.77
C ALA A 571 -3.19 17.64 -55.78
N TYR A 572 -4.08 17.21 -54.89
CA TYR A 572 -5.37 17.81 -54.61
C TYR A 572 -5.32 18.49 -53.23
N VAL A 573 -5.53 19.79 -53.18
CA VAL A 573 -5.61 20.57 -51.94
C VAL A 573 -7.05 20.98 -51.72
N ARG A 574 -7.65 20.51 -50.62
CA ARG A 574 -9.02 20.86 -50.22
C ARG A 574 -8.97 21.77 -49.00
N ILE A 575 -9.63 22.91 -49.11
CA ILE A 575 -9.70 23.95 -48.08
C ILE A 575 -11.17 24.08 -47.70
N ASN A 576 -11.51 23.68 -46.47
CA ASN A 576 -12.86 23.83 -45.95
C ASN A 576 -12.94 25.09 -45.07
N PHE A 577 -13.99 25.86 -45.25
CA PHE A 577 -14.23 27.11 -44.53
C PHE A 577 -15.23 26.90 -43.39
N ASN A 578 -15.23 27.81 -42.42
CA ASN A 578 -16.24 27.81 -41.38
C ASN A 578 -17.57 28.32 -41.95
N PHE A 579 -18.65 27.56 -41.76
CA PHE A 579 -20.02 27.90 -42.18
C PHE A 579 -21.05 27.27 -41.21
N GLY A 580 -22.30 27.74 -41.23
CA GLY A 580 -23.42 27.18 -40.44
C GLY A 580 -23.81 27.97 -39.18
N GLY A 581 -24.82 27.49 -38.45
CA GLY A 581 -25.48 28.22 -37.35
C GLY A 581 -24.58 28.54 -36.14
N ASN A 582 -23.52 27.78 -35.93
CA ASN A 582 -22.56 28.00 -34.83
C ASN A 582 -21.39 28.93 -35.22
N TYR A 583 -21.36 29.41 -36.48
CA TYR A 583 -20.32 30.33 -36.95
C TYR A 583 -20.77 31.79 -36.76
N GLU A 584 -20.06 32.53 -35.91
CA GLU A 584 -20.44 33.89 -35.50
C GLU A 584 -20.76 34.86 -36.66
N PRO A 585 -19.99 34.90 -37.77
CA PRO A 585 -20.35 35.71 -38.94
C PRO A 585 -21.66 35.28 -39.62
N ALA A 586 -21.99 33.99 -39.62
CA ALA A 586 -23.27 33.49 -40.15
C ALA A 586 -24.45 33.84 -39.23
N MET A 587 -24.23 33.93 -37.92
CA MET A 587 -25.24 34.42 -36.97
C MET A 587 -25.52 35.92 -37.16
N LYS A 588 -24.47 36.73 -37.41
CA LYS A 588 -24.60 38.18 -37.66
C LYS A 588 -25.15 38.52 -39.04
N MET A 589 -24.86 37.68 -40.04
CA MET A 589 -25.27 37.88 -41.42
C MET A 589 -26.03 36.63 -41.94
N PRO A 590 -27.23 36.35 -41.42
CA PRO A 590 -27.96 35.11 -41.72
C PRO A 590 -28.38 34.96 -43.19
N HIS A 591 -28.45 36.05 -43.94
CA HIS A 591 -28.80 36.06 -45.37
C HIS A 591 -27.59 36.09 -46.32
N SER A 592 -26.36 36.03 -45.80
CA SER A 592 -25.14 36.03 -46.63
C SER A 592 -24.79 34.62 -47.10
N ILE A 593 -24.23 34.53 -48.31
CA ILE A 593 -23.73 33.26 -48.87
C ILE A 593 -22.30 33.04 -48.36
N PHE A 594 -22.09 31.93 -47.67
CA PHE A 594 -20.77 31.52 -47.19
C PHE A 594 -20.18 30.42 -48.07
N LEU A 595 -18.88 30.52 -48.32
CA LEU A 595 -18.12 29.48 -49.00
C LEU A 595 -17.98 28.28 -48.07
N LYS A 596 -18.30 27.07 -48.55
CA LYS A 596 -18.14 25.83 -47.78
C LYS A 596 -16.74 25.24 -47.98
N GLU A 597 -16.33 25.08 -49.23
CA GLU A 597 -15.07 24.44 -49.58
C GLU A 597 -14.52 24.93 -50.92
N LEU A 598 -13.20 24.82 -51.09
CA LEU A 598 -12.50 24.96 -52.36
C LEU A 598 -11.53 23.79 -52.53
N SER A 599 -11.49 23.24 -53.75
CA SER A 599 -10.57 22.16 -54.11
C SER A 599 -9.71 22.58 -55.29
N PHE A 600 -8.40 22.49 -55.13
CA PHE A 600 -7.41 22.80 -56.15
C PHE A 600 -6.67 21.53 -56.58
N ARG A 601 -6.48 21.35 -57.89
CA ARG A 601 -5.60 20.32 -58.45
C ARG A 601 -4.34 20.98 -58.99
N SER A 602 -3.18 20.50 -58.57
CA SER A 602 -1.86 20.98 -58.96
C SER A 602 -1.03 19.82 -59.53
N SER A 603 -0.23 20.06 -60.56
CA SER A 603 0.83 19.14 -60.99
C SER A 603 2.11 19.27 -60.16
N ASP A 604 2.26 20.38 -59.42
CA ASP A 604 3.38 20.58 -58.48
C ASP A 604 2.97 20.08 -57.09
N VAL A 605 3.32 18.83 -56.82
CA VAL A 605 3.08 18.15 -55.54
C VAL A 605 3.89 18.78 -54.40
N ARG A 606 5.11 19.26 -54.67
CA ARG A 606 5.99 19.82 -53.64
C ARG A 606 5.48 21.16 -53.14
N HIS A 607 5.05 22.04 -54.06
CA HIS A 607 4.46 23.33 -53.71
C HIS A 607 3.15 23.16 -52.96
N ALA A 608 2.29 22.24 -53.39
CA ALA A 608 1.03 21.93 -52.71
C ALA A 608 1.25 21.51 -51.25
N SER A 609 2.16 20.56 -51.00
CA SER A 609 2.48 20.10 -49.64
C SER A 609 3.07 21.21 -48.76
N LYS A 610 3.99 22.03 -49.31
CA LYS A 610 4.60 23.15 -48.60
C LYS A 610 3.56 24.17 -48.14
N VAL A 611 2.68 24.59 -49.05
CA VAL A 611 1.65 25.60 -48.76
C VAL A 611 0.64 25.09 -47.73
N VAL A 612 0.24 23.82 -47.81
CA VAL A 612 -0.65 23.21 -46.81
C VAL A 612 0.00 23.21 -45.43
N GLN A 613 1.30 22.88 -45.34
CA GLN A 613 2.04 22.95 -44.08
C GLN A 613 2.13 24.39 -43.55
N GLU A 614 2.45 25.37 -44.40
CA GLU A 614 2.50 26.78 -44.01
C GLU A 614 1.14 27.28 -43.48
N MET A 615 0.04 26.92 -44.13
CA MET A 615 -1.30 27.28 -43.67
C MET A 615 -1.65 26.61 -42.33
N LYS A 616 -1.32 25.31 -42.16
CA LYS A 616 -1.56 24.59 -40.91
C LYS A 616 -0.79 25.22 -39.74
N VAL A 617 0.48 25.55 -39.94
CA VAL A 617 1.33 26.20 -38.93
C VAL A 617 0.82 27.59 -38.57
N LEU A 618 0.48 28.40 -39.59
CA LEU A 618 -0.06 29.74 -39.39
C LEU A 618 -1.37 29.72 -38.60
N ARG A 619 -2.28 28.80 -38.97
CA ARG A 619 -3.56 28.61 -38.27
C ARG A 619 -3.35 28.23 -36.81
N SER A 620 -2.53 27.22 -36.55
CA SER A 620 -2.23 26.74 -35.20
C SER A 620 -1.68 27.87 -34.32
N THR A 621 -0.70 28.63 -34.83
CA THR A 621 -0.07 29.74 -34.11
C THR A 621 -1.07 30.83 -33.72
N ILE A 622 -1.97 31.21 -34.64
CA ILE A 622 -2.93 32.29 -34.40
C ILE A 622 -4.08 31.84 -33.49
N VAL A 623 -4.59 30.61 -33.68
CA VAL A 623 -5.61 30.03 -32.78
C VAL A 623 -5.06 29.96 -31.35
N GLN A 624 -3.82 29.49 -31.17
CA GLN A 624 -3.18 29.43 -29.86
C GLN A 624 -3.01 30.82 -29.23
N ARG A 625 -2.61 31.82 -30.03
CA ARG A 625 -2.44 33.21 -29.56
C ARG A 625 -3.76 33.86 -29.13
N GLU A 626 -4.83 33.66 -29.89
CA GLU A 626 -6.16 34.19 -29.53
C GLU A 626 -6.75 33.46 -28.33
N LYS A 627 -6.52 32.15 -28.21
CA LYS A 627 -6.89 31.36 -27.01
C LYS A 627 -6.18 31.89 -25.77
N GLU A 628 -4.86 32.09 -25.81
CA GLU A 628 -4.08 32.65 -24.71
C GLU A 628 -4.56 34.06 -24.32
N ARG A 629 -4.94 34.89 -25.30
CA ARG A 629 -5.50 36.23 -25.04
C ARG A 629 -6.88 36.15 -24.35
N ALA A 630 -7.76 35.28 -24.83
CA ALA A 630 -9.09 35.09 -24.24
C ALA A 630 -9.02 34.53 -22.81
N GLU A 631 -8.12 33.57 -22.57
CA GLU A 631 -7.87 33.03 -21.23
C GLU A 631 -7.32 34.09 -20.26
N ARG A 632 -6.44 34.98 -20.72
CA ARG A 632 -5.91 36.09 -19.91
C ARG A 632 -6.93 37.16 -19.60
N ALA A 633 -7.84 37.45 -20.52
CA ALA A 633 -8.83 38.50 -20.35
C ALA A 633 -9.96 38.11 -19.38
N THR A 634 -10.13 36.80 -19.11
CA THR A 634 -11.08 36.26 -18.14
C THR A 634 -10.47 36.05 -16.74
N LEU A 635 -9.30 36.63 -16.46
CA LEU A 635 -8.65 36.55 -15.15
C LEU A 635 -9.12 37.69 -14.24
N VAL A 636 -9.36 37.34 -12.98
CA VAL A 636 -9.66 38.31 -11.93
C VAL A 636 -8.34 38.98 -11.50
N GLU A 637 -8.28 40.32 -11.56
CA GLU A 637 -7.12 41.08 -11.08
C GLU A 637 -6.93 40.84 -9.56
N GLN A 638 -5.74 40.34 -9.20
CA GLN A 638 -5.37 40.06 -7.81
C GLN A 638 -4.68 41.27 -7.18
N GLU A 639 -4.76 41.37 -5.84
CA GLU A 639 -3.96 42.34 -5.10
C GLU A 639 -2.45 42.10 -5.25
N LYS A 640 -1.63 43.11 -4.95
CA LYS A 640 -0.17 42.97 -5.03
C LYS A 640 0.38 42.38 -3.73
N LEU A 641 1.36 41.49 -3.85
CA LEU A 641 2.02 40.87 -2.71
C LEU A 641 2.85 41.90 -1.91
N ILE A 642 2.63 41.93 -0.59
CA ILE A 642 3.32 42.78 0.37
C ILE A 642 4.46 41.99 1.02
N LYS A 643 5.70 42.37 0.69
CA LYS A 643 6.90 41.65 1.13
C LYS A 643 7.31 42.00 2.56
N THR A 644 7.44 40.98 3.40
CA THR A 644 7.98 41.08 4.77
C THR A 644 9.50 40.90 4.80
N LYS A 645 10.18 41.50 5.78
CA LYS A 645 11.65 41.35 5.98
C LYS A 645 12.07 40.01 6.60
N ARG A 646 11.22 39.43 7.46
CA ARG A 646 11.38 38.08 8.02
C ARG A 646 10.31 37.21 7.38
N VAL A 647 10.73 36.23 6.59
CA VAL A 647 9.83 35.36 5.82
C VAL A 647 10.06 33.91 6.21
N ILE A 648 8.97 33.15 6.31
CA ILE A 648 9.01 31.70 6.47
C ILE A 648 9.29 31.14 5.07
N ARG A 649 10.27 30.23 4.95
CA ARG A 649 10.72 29.74 3.64
C ARG A 649 10.76 28.23 3.62
N LEU A 650 10.46 27.67 2.46
CA LEU A 650 10.65 26.26 2.11
C LEU A 650 11.40 26.20 0.78
N SER A 651 12.61 25.63 0.80
CA SER A 651 13.51 25.54 -0.36
C SER A 651 13.41 24.20 -1.08
N ASP A 652 14.07 24.09 -2.23
CA ASP A 652 14.18 22.84 -3.01
C ASP A 652 12.83 22.25 -3.45
N LEU A 653 11.94 23.15 -3.88
CA LEU A 653 10.58 22.82 -4.31
C LEU A 653 10.44 22.81 -5.82
N TRP A 654 9.85 21.74 -6.32
CA TRP A 654 9.22 21.70 -7.64
C TRP A 654 7.83 22.32 -7.58
N ILE A 655 7.33 22.81 -8.72
CA ILE A 655 6.01 23.42 -8.85
C ILE A 655 5.19 22.70 -9.93
N ARG A 656 3.92 22.43 -9.67
CA ARG A 656 2.95 21.95 -10.66
C ARG A 656 1.74 22.90 -10.71
N PRO A 657 1.24 23.29 -11.89
CA PRO A 657 1.85 23.07 -13.21
C PRO A 657 3.18 23.82 -13.36
N ASN A 658 4.09 23.29 -14.20
CA ASN A 658 5.39 23.91 -14.45
C ASN A 658 5.26 25.26 -15.17
N PHE A 659 6.21 26.18 -14.95
CA PHE A 659 6.38 27.35 -15.81
C PHE A 659 6.74 26.88 -17.23
N GLY A 660 5.91 27.26 -18.21
CA GLY A 660 6.12 26.84 -19.61
C GLY A 660 7.38 27.45 -20.24
N GLY A 661 8.20 26.62 -20.90
CA GLY A 661 9.39 27.06 -21.66
C GLY A 661 10.28 25.88 -22.08
N ARG A 662 11.10 26.05 -23.13
CA ARG A 662 12.03 25.01 -23.67
C ARG A 662 13.24 24.70 -22.74
N GLY A 663 13.16 25.01 -21.45
CA GLY A 663 14.25 24.84 -20.49
C GLY A 663 14.02 23.68 -19.52
N ARG A 664 15.10 23.04 -19.05
CA ARG A 664 15.03 22.03 -17.97
C ARG A 664 14.29 22.58 -16.75
N LYS A 665 13.46 21.76 -16.09
CA LYS A 665 12.77 22.11 -14.84
C LYS A 665 13.80 22.65 -13.83
N ALA A 666 13.42 23.67 -13.05
CA ALA A 666 14.27 24.27 -12.02
C ALA A 666 13.55 24.26 -10.67
N THR A 667 14.26 23.86 -9.62
CA THR A 667 13.76 23.97 -8.24
C THR A 667 13.75 25.43 -7.80
N GLY A 668 12.87 25.75 -6.86
CA GLY A 668 12.68 27.10 -6.35
C GLY A 668 12.41 27.11 -4.85
N THR A 669 12.13 28.30 -4.33
CA THR A 669 11.84 28.54 -2.91
C THR A 669 10.49 29.21 -2.77
N LEU A 670 9.65 28.66 -1.89
CA LEU A 670 8.37 29.22 -1.50
C LEU A 670 8.55 30.07 -0.24
N GLU A 671 8.24 31.36 -0.33
CA GLU A 671 8.33 32.32 0.77
C GLU A 671 6.93 32.78 1.17
N ALA A 672 6.58 32.63 2.45
CA ALA A 672 5.35 33.18 3.00
C ALA A 672 5.57 34.64 3.42
N HIS A 673 4.74 35.54 2.88
CA HIS A 673 4.77 36.97 3.16
C HIS A 673 3.50 37.40 3.91
N GLN A 674 3.25 38.72 3.99
CA GLN A 674 2.15 39.24 4.78
C GLN A 674 0.80 38.77 4.23
N ASN A 675 0.50 38.98 2.95
CA ASN A 675 -0.80 38.69 2.35
C ASN A 675 -0.80 37.53 1.33
N GLY A 676 0.29 36.77 1.23
CA GLY A 676 0.40 35.71 0.25
C GLY A 676 1.73 34.98 0.25
N PHE A 677 1.84 33.98 -0.61
CA PHE A 677 3.08 33.27 -0.91
C PHE A 677 3.74 33.81 -2.17
N ARG A 678 5.07 33.70 -2.22
CA ARG A 678 5.87 33.90 -3.41
C ARG A 678 6.71 32.68 -3.68
N TYR A 679 6.51 32.04 -4.81
CA TYR A 679 7.48 31.11 -5.35
C TYR A 679 8.46 31.86 -6.25
N SER A 680 9.74 31.59 -6.10
CA SER A 680 10.77 32.10 -7.00
C SER A 680 11.88 31.10 -7.25
N ASN A 681 12.44 31.10 -8.46
CA ASN A 681 13.58 30.28 -8.81
C ASN A 681 14.77 31.12 -9.32
N PHE A 682 15.92 30.47 -9.50
CA PHE A 682 17.15 31.12 -9.97
C PHE A 682 17.07 31.63 -11.42
N LYS A 683 16.08 31.18 -12.20
CA LYS A 683 15.84 31.64 -13.58
C LYS A 683 15.05 32.95 -13.65
N GLY A 684 14.59 33.45 -12.50
CA GLY A 684 13.78 34.65 -12.41
C GLY A 684 12.29 34.42 -12.65
N GLU A 685 11.83 33.17 -12.70
CA GLU A 685 10.40 32.84 -12.71
C GLU A 685 9.83 33.10 -11.31
N GLN A 686 8.70 33.81 -11.26
CA GLN A 686 8.04 34.20 -10.02
C GLN A 686 6.54 33.94 -10.13
N LEU A 687 5.95 33.41 -9.07
CA LEU A 687 4.51 33.25 -8.92
C LEU A 687 4.10 33.76 -7.54
N ASP A 688 3.11 34.64 -7.51
CA ASP A 688 2.51 35.14 -6.28
C ASP A 688 1.12 34.51 -6.09
N ILE A 689 0.85 33.99 -4.90
CA ILE A 689 -0.44 33.38 -4.51
C ILE A 689 -0.97 34.13 -3.30
N MET A 690 -2.05 34.88 -3.46
CA MET A 690 -2.63 35.68 -2.37
C MET A 690 -3.46 34.80 -1.43
N TYR A 691 -3.38 35.03 -0.12
CA TYR A 691 -4.14 34.26 0.87
C TYR A 691 -5.65 34.34 0.61
N ARG A 692 -6.16 35.52 0.25
CA ARG A 692 -7.59 35.71 -0.07
C ARG A 692 -8.08 34.91 -1.28
N ASN A 693 -7.18 34.44 -2.14
CA ASN A 693 -7.55 33.65 -3.31
C ASN A 693 -7.41 32.14 -3.07
N ILE A 694 -6.82 31.72 -1.95
CA ILE A 694 -6.74 30.31 -1.56
C ILE A 694 -8.09 29.91 -0.99
N ARG A 695 -8.72 28.92 -1.60
CA ARG A 695 -9.95 28.30 -1.09
C ARG A 695 -9.62 27.16 -0.13
N PHE A 696 -8.72 26.27 -0.55
CA PHE A 696 -8.23 25.17 0.28
C PHE A 696 -6.72 25.05 0.17
N ALA A 697 -6.07 24.77 1.29
CA ALA A 697 -4.65 24.45 1.35
C ALA A 697 -4.49 23.04 1.91
N PHE A 698 -3.70 22.20 1.25
CA PHE A 698 -3.46 20.83 1.68
C PHE A 698 -1.99 20.60 1.97
N PHE A 699 -1.71 19.81 3.00
CA PHE A 699 -0.39 19.26 3.27
C PHE A 699 -0.48 17.73 3.28
N GLN A 700 0.27 17.08 2.40
CA GLN A 700 0.34 15.62 2.34
C GLN A 700 1.79 15.15 2.56
N PRO A 701 2.07 14.48 3.69
CA PRO A 701 3.37 13.88 3.95
C PRO A 701 3.61 12.68 3.03
N ALA A 702 4.87 12.40 2.71
CA ALA A 702 5.24 11.19 1.99
C ALA A 702 5.25 10.00 2.96
N GLU A 703 4.33 9.05 2.77
CA GLU A 703 4.32 7.78 3.50
C GLU A 703 4.62 6.61 2.58
N ASN A 704 3.75 6.40 1.57
CA ASN A 704 3.93 5.39 0.52
C ASN A 704 4.13 6.04 -0.85
N GLU A 705 4.05 7.37 -0.94
CA GLU A 705 4.21 8.15 -2.15
C GLU A 705 5.65 8.65 -2.31
N MET A 706 6.04 8.88 -3.56
CA MET A 706 7.38 9.35 -3.92
C MET A 706 7.62 10.83 -3.58
N ILE A 707 6.57 11.57 -3.19
CA ILE A 707 6.59 13.03 -3.03
C ILE A 707 5.95 13.49 -1.73
N THR A 708 6.57 14.48 -1.07
CA THR A 708 5.94 15.29 -0.01
C THR A 708 5.46 16.59 -0.66
N LEU A 709 4.22 17.00 -0.40
CA LEU A 709 3.61 18.13 -1.12
C LEU A 709 2.80 19.09 -0.25
N VAL A 710 2.71 20.33 -0.72
CA VAL A 710 1.76 21.36 -0.31
C VAL A 710 0.96 21.78 -1.54
N HIS A 711 -0.36 21.70 -1.47
CA HIS A 711 -1.26 22.05 -2.57
C HIS A 711 -2.15 23.23 -2.21
N PHE A 712 -2.37 24.14 -3.17
CA PHE A 712 -3.30 25.24 -3.03
C PHE A 712 -4.36 25.16 -4.14
N HIS A 713 -5.61 25.01 -3.72
CA HIS A 713 -6.77 25.13 -4.58
C HIS A 713 -7.35 26.55 -4.45
N LEU A 714 -7.47 27.27 -5.56
CA LEU A 714 -7.81 28.69 -5.59
C LEU A 714 -9.27 28.95 -5.96
N HIS A 715 -9.87 29.99 -5.39
CA HIS A 715 -11.18 30.49 -5.81
C HIS A 715 -11.18 30.91 -7.28
N ASN A 716 -10.25 31.80 -7.63
CA ASN A 716 -10.08 32.31 -8.98
C ASN A 716 -8.83 31.72 -9.62
N PRO A 717 -8.92 31.27 -10.88
CA PRO A 717 -7.77 30.73 -11.59
C PRO A 717 -6.72 31.83 -11.81
N ILE A 718 -5.45 31.45 -11.67
CA ILE A 718 -4.30 32.30 -11.94
C ILE A 718 -3.48 31.74 -13.11
N MET A 719 -2.60 32.56 -13.65
CA MET A 719 -1.66 32.12 -14.69
C MET A 719 -0.37 31.63 -14.06
N VAL A 720 -0.04 30.36 -14.31
CA VAL A 720 1.27 29.80 -14.01
C VAL A 720 1.98 29.57 -15.34
N GLY A 721 2.92 30.47 -15.65
CA GLY A 721 3.54 30.55 -16.99
C GLY A 721 2.50 30.85 -18.08
N LYS A 722 2.13 29.84 -18.86
CA LYS A 722 1.13 29.92 -19.94
C LYS A 722 -0.17 29.18 -19.64
N LYS A 723 -0.24 28.43 -18.53
CA LYS A 723 -1.43 27.64 -18.18
C LYS A 723 -2.28 28.40 -17.17
N LYS A 724 -3.58 28.54 -17.46
CA LYS A 724 -4.60 29.01 -16.52
C LYS A 724 -4.99 27.84 -15.62
N THR A 725 -4.80 27.95 -14.31
CA THR A 725 -5.08 26.87 -13.36
C THR A 725 -5.70 27.42 -12.08
N LYS A 726 -6.57 26.63 -11.43
CA LYS A 726 -7.01 26.85 -10.05
C LYS A 726 -6.13 26.12 -9.05
N ASP A 727 -5.38 25.13 -9.51
CA ASP A 727 -4.59 24.24 -8.66
C ASP A 727 -3.11 24.53 -8.84
N VAL A 728 -2.42 24.79 -7.73
CA VAL A 728 -0.97 25.00 -7.69
C VAL A 728 -0.37 24.18 -6.57
N GLN A 729 0.56 23.29 -6.92
CA GLN A 729 1.21 22.37 -6.01
C GLN A 729 2.71 22.64 -5.93
N PHE A 730 3.26 22.54 -4.73
CA PHE A 730 4.69 22.56 -4.46
C PHE A 730 5.09 21.24 -3.82
N TYR A 731 6.13 20.59 -4.34
CA TYR A 731 6.51 19.26 -3.87
C TYR A 731 8.01 19.02 -3.92
N THR A 732 8.47 18.04 -3.15
CA THR A 732 9.84 17.52 -3.16
C THR A 732 9.80 16.01 -3.31
N GLU A 733 10.63 15.47 -4.20
CA GLU A 733 10.79 14.03 -4.40
C GLU A 733 11.68 13.45 -3.29
N VAL A 734 11.16 12.46 -2.57
CA VAL A 734 11.82 11.84 -1.41
C VAL A 734 12.42 10.47 -1.72
N MET A 735 11.95 9.81 -2.78
CA MET A 735 12.46 8.52 -3.26
C MET A 735 13.04 8.70 -4.67
N ASP A 736 14.24 8.18 -4.92
CA ASP A 736 14.84 8.20 -6.25
C ASP A 736 14.41 6.93 -7.01
N VAL A 737 13.97 7.08 -8.26
CA VAL A 737 13.81 5.91 -9.14
C VAL A 737 15.22 5.42 -9.48
N VAL A 738 15.72 4.44 -8.72
CA VAL A 738 17.00 3.79 -9.01
C VAL A 738 16.82 2.95 -10.29
N GLN A 739 16.99 3.57 -11.45
CA GLN A 739 17.24 2.87 -12.70
C GLN A 739 18.70 2.38 -12.69
N THR A 740 18.97 1.30 -11.97
CA THR A 740 20.23 0.56 -12.17
C THR A 740 20.13 -0.24 -13.45
N LEU A 741 20.96 0.12 -14.42
CA LEU A 741 21.18 -0.57 -15.71
C LEU A 741 21.82 -1.96 -15.60
N ASP A 742 21.96 -2.53 -14.40
CA ASP A 742 22.50 -3.86 -14.18
C ASP A 742 21.43 -4.78 -13.59
N GLY A 743 20.68 -5.43 -14.49
CA GLY A 743 19.71 -6.49 -14.19
C GLY A 743 20.33 -7.80 -13.71
N ASN A 744 21.35 -7.74 -12.84
CA ASN A 744 21.96 -8.90 -12.22
C ASN A 744 21.74 -8.85 -10.70
N ARG A 745 20.82 -9.72 -10.24
CA ARG A 745 20.54 -10.13 -8.86
C ARG A 745 21.49 -9.53 -7.80
N ARG A 746 21.17 -8.32 -7.33
CA ARG A 746 21.69 -7.83 -6.05
C ARG A 746 20.87 -8.50 -4.93
N SER A 747 21.58 -9.03 -3.95
CA SER A 747 21.01 -9.77 -2.84
C SER A 747 20.54 -8.78 -1.79
N MET A 748 19.32 -8.94 -1.28
CA MET A 748 18.68 -8.14 -0.21
C MET A 748 19.41 -8.20 1.17
N TYR A 749 20.66 -8.65 1.19
CA TYR A 749 21.61 -8.60 2.31
C TYR A 749 22.89 -7.85 1.96
N ASP A 750 22.90 -7.14 0.83
CA ASP A 750 23.98 -6.24 0.46
C ASP A 750 23.98 -5.07 1.44
N PRO A 751 25.05 -4.86 2.22
CA PRO A 751 25.17 -3.70 3.10
C PRO A 751 24.91 -2.37 2.38
N ASP A 752 25.24 -2.30 1.08
CA ASP A 752 25.06 -1.11 0.27
C ASP A 752 23.57 -0.82 -0.02
N GLU A 753 22.74 -1.85 -0.24
CA GLU A 753 21.29 -1.72 -0.46
C GLU A 753 20.55 -1.34 0.83
N ILE A 754 20.96 -1.90 1.98
CA ILE A 754 20.40 -1.54 3.28
C ILE A 754 20.78 -0.09 3.66
N GLU A 755 22.01 0.33 3.34
CA GLU A 755 22.46 1.69 3.56
C GLU A 755 21.76 2.69 2.62
N GLU A 756 21.48 2.30 1.37
CA GLU A 756 20.64 3.08 0.44
C GLU A 756 19.21 3.22 0.97
N GLU A 757 18.56 2.12 1.37
CA GLU A 757 17.20 2.15 1.91
C GLU A 757 17.13 2.98 3.22
N GLN A 758 18.16 2.93 4.06
CA GLN A 758 18.23 3.73 5.28
C GLN A 758 18.44 5.22 4.98
N ARG A 759 19.28 5.56 3.99
CA ARG A 759 19.46 6.94 3.51
C ARG A 759 18.16 7.52 2.92
N GLU A 760 17.39 6.72 2.18
CA GLU A 760 16.09 7.12 1.65
C GLU A 760 15.07 7.39 2.76
N ARG A 761 15.00 6.52 3.78
CA ARG A 761 14.13 6.73 4.95
C ARG A 761 14.50 8.00 5.72
N ASP A 762 15.80 8.21 5.96
CA ASP A 762 16.27 9.39 6.67
C ASP A 762 15.99 10.67 5.87
N ARG A 763 16.12 10.63 4.53
CA ARG A 763 15.74 11.73 3.62
C ARG A 763 14.23 12.01 3.70
N CYS A 764 13.38 10.98 3.63
CA CYS A 764 11.93 11.13 3.72
C CYS A 764 11.50 11.75 5.05
N ILE A 765 11.99 11.24 6.19
CA ILE A 765 11.70 11.77 7.53
C ILE A 765 12.14 13.24 7.63
N LYS A 766 13.31 13.58 7.09
CA LYS A 766 13.84 14.94 7.11
C LYS A 766 12.95 15.90 6.30
N VAL A 767 12.59 15.54 5.06
CA VAL A 767 11.75 16.37 4.19
C VAL A 767 10.34 16.55 4.78
N ASN A 768 9.72 15.48 5.27
CA ASN A 768 8.41 15.56 5.95
C ASN A 768 8.45 16.51 7.16
N ARG A 769 9.52 16.45 7.96
CA ARG A 769 9.70 17.36 9.12
C ARG A 769 9.89 18.81 8.69
N GLU A 770 10.62 19.06 7.60
CA GLU A 770 10.82 20.42 7.06
C GLU A 770 9.50 21.03 6.57
N PHE A 771 8.70 20.26 5.81
CA PHE A 771 7.38 20.68 5.36
C PHE A 771 6.42 20.91 6.53
N GLN A 772 6.37 19.99 7.49
CA GLN A 772 5.51 20.13 8.69
C GLN A 772 5.88 21.37 9.51
N THR A 773 7.17 21.67 9.64
CA THR A 773 7.65 22.88 10.32
C THR A 773 7.25 24.15 9.56
N PHE A 774 7.32 24.13 8.23
CA PHE A 774 6.86 25.23 7.39
C PHE A 774 5.35 25.47 7.54
N VAL A 775 4.55 24.41 7.37
CA VAL A 775 3.08 24.43 7.50
C VAL A 775 2.67 24.96 8.86
N LYS A 776 3.24 24.44 9.95
CA LYS A 776 2.93 24.90 11.32
C LYS A 776 3.19 26.39 11.52
N ARG A 777 4.33 26.91 11.04
CA ARG A 777 4.67 28.34 11.17
C ARG A 777 3.75 29.23 10.34
N VAL A 778 3.32 28.77 9.18
CA VAL A 778 2.36 29.50 8.34
C VAL A 778 0.99 29.51 8.99
N GLN A 779 0.54 28.36 9.53
CA GLN A 779 -0.71 28.24 10.27
C GLN A 779 -0.75 29.20 11.47
N GLU A 780 0.30 29.24 12.29
CA GLU A 780 0.44 30.20 13.40
C GLU A 780 0.36 31.66 12.92
N SER A 781 0.87 31.96 11.71
CA SER A 781 0.79 33.30 11.13
C SER A 781 -0.62 33.65 10.63
N TRP A 782 -1.37 32.67 10.12
CA TRP A 782 -2.76 32.85 9.69
C TRP A 782 -3.69 33.05 10.89
N GLU A 783 -3.55 32.25 11.95
CA GLU A 783 -4.34 32.39 13.18
C GLU A 783 -4.13 33.76 13.85
N GLN A 784 -2.91 34.30 13.83
CA GLN A 784 -2.60 35.59 14.45
C GLN A 784 -3.07 36.80 13.63
N ASN A 785 -2.98 36.75 12.30
CA ASN A 785 -3.13 37.93 11.45
C ASN A 785 -4.33 37.88 10.48
N TYR A 786 -4.92 36.71 10.26
CA TYR A 786 -5.93 36.43 9.23
C TYR A 786 -7.05 35.50 9.73
N HIS A 787 -7.50 35.70 10.97
CA HIS A 787 -8.61 34.94 11.56
C HIS A 787 -9.92 35.07 10.77
N ASP A 788 -10.08 36.12 9.95
CA ASP A 788 -11.23 36.36 9.08
C ASP A 788 -11.30 35.42 7.87
N LEU A 789 -10.16 34.85 7.45
CA LEU A 789 -10.08 34.03 6.24
C LEU A 789 -10.37 32.55 6.51
N HIS A 790 -10.38 32.11 7.77
CA HIS A 790 -10.58 30.71 8.16
C HIS A 790 -9.69 29.72 7.36
N LEU A 791 -8.45 30.12 7.05
CA LEU A 791 -7.51 29.29 6.30
C LEU A 791 -6.83 28.28 7.23
N GLU A 792 -6.88 27.01 6.85
CA GLU A 792 -6.16 25.92 7.49
C GLU A 792 -5.52 24.98 6.46
N PHE A 793 -4.45 24.30 6.88
CA PHE A 793 -3.87 23.23 6.09
C PHE A 793 -4.56 21.90 6.41
N ASP A 794 -5.37 21.44 5.48
CA ASP A 794 -6.02 20.13 5.54
C ASP A 794 -5.03 19.00 5.25
N ILE A 795 -5.12 17.93 6.03
CA ILE A 795 -4.33 16.70 5.83
C ILE A 795 -5.30 15.60 5.36
N PRO A 796 -5.08 14.99 4.17
CA PRO A 796 -5.93 13.90 3.68
C PRO A 796 -5.95 12.69 4.62
N PHE A 797 -7.15 12.17 4.90
CA PHE A 797 -7.38 11.00 5.74
C PHE A 797 -7.20 9.72 4.92
N ARG A 798 -5.96 9.21 4.91
CA ARG A 798 -5.61 8.02 4.12
C ARG A 798 -6.54 6.82 4.37
N ASP A 799 -6.89 6.54 5.61
CA ASP A 799 -7.65 5.34 5.97
C ASP A 799 -9.14 5.39 5.62
N LEU A 800 -9.64 6.56 5.21
CA LEU A 800 -10.96 6.72 4.62
C LEU A 800 -10.89 6.78 3.08
N GLY A 801 -9.68 6.66 2.51
CA GLY A 801 -9.46 6.70 1.07
C GLY A 801 -9.83 5.40 0.36
N PHE A 802 -10.12 5.51 -0.93
CA PHE A 802 -10.51 4.39 -1.78
C PHE A 802 -9.91 4.53 -3.18
N ASN A 803 -9.77 3.42 -3.88
CA ASN A 803 -9.31 3.41 -5.27
C ASN A 803 -10.49 3.68 -6.21
N GLY A 804 -10.27 4.51 -7.23
CA GLY A 804 -11.26 4.79 -8.28
C GLY A 804 -10.59 5.45 -9.48
N VAL A 805 -11.35 5.70 -10.54
CA VAL A 805 -10.88 6.32 -11.78
C VAL A 805 -11.58 7.68 -11.93
N PRO A 806 -11.05 8.77 -11.35
CA PRO A 806 -11.63 10.11 -11.49
C PRO A 806 -11.40 10.72 -12.88
N HIS A 807 -10.40 10.21 -13.60
CA HIS A 807 -9.99 10.69 -14.92
C HIS A 807 -9.72 9.52 -15.88
N LYS A 808 -8.45 9.18 -16.14
CA LYS A 808 -8.07 8.10 -17.09
C LYS A 808 -7.35 6.92 -16.43
N SER A 809 -6.80 7.12 -15.24
CA SER A 809 -6.04 6.11 -14.49
C SER A 809 -6.72 5.83 -13.15
N THR A 810 -6.48 4.63 -12.63
CA THR A 810 -6.84 4.32 -11.24
C THR A 810 -5.96 5.11 -10.30
N ALA A 811 -6.59 5.90 -9.44
CA ALA A 811 -5.92 6.71 -8.43
C ALA A 811 -6.55 6.45 -7.05
N PHE A 812 -5.77 6.73 -6.00
CA PHE A 812 -6.24 6.61 -4.62
C PHE A 812 -6.80 7.96 -4.15
N LEU A 813 -8.12 8.06 -4.09
CA LEU A 813 -8.81 9.27 -3.61
C LEU A 813 -8.88 9.25 -2.09
N MET A 814 -8.65 10.39 -1.46
CA MET A 814 -8.67 10.55 -0.01
C MET A 814 -9.60 11.68 0.40
N PRO A 815 -10.52 11.47 1.35
CA PRO A 815 -11.28 12.56 1.93
C PRO A 815 -10.40 13.38 2.90
N THR A 816 -10.73 14.65 3.01
CA THR A 816 -10.23 15.62 4.00
C THR A 816 -11.43 16.11 4.82
N VAL A 817 -11.25 17.11 5.69
CA VAL A 817 -12.36 17.71 6.44
C VAL A 817 -13.42 18.29 5.50
N ASN A 818 -13.00 18.98 4.45
CA ASN A 818 -13.89 19.77 3.59
C ASN A 818 -13.92 19.33 2.12
N CYS A 819 -13.03 18.43 1.69
CA CYS A 819 -12.87 18.03 0.29
C CYS A 819 -12.64 16.52 0.11
N LEU A 820 -13.00 15.99 -1.05
CA LEU A 820 -12.45 14.73 -1.58
C LEU A 820 -11.33 15.06 -2.56
N VAL A 821 -10.13 14.52 -2.34
CA VAL A 821 -8.93 14.91 -3.09
C VAL A 821 -8.12 13.75 -3.64
N GLU A 822 -7.49 13.99 -4.79
CA GLU A 822 -6.39 13.22 -5.37
C GLU A 822 -5.35 14.25 -5.83
N LEU A 823 -4.17 14.23 -5.19
CA LEU A 823 -3.15 15.27 -5.33
C LEU A 823 -1.82 14.73 -5.87
N ILE A 824 -1.70 13.43 -6.18
CA ILE A 824 -0.42 12.84 -6.56
C ILE A 824 -0.20 12.96 -8.07
N GLU A 825 -1.23 12.66 -8.86
CA GLU A 825 -1.19 12.70 -10.31
C GLU A 825 -1.93 13.91 -10.87
N MET A 826 -1.53 14.36 -12.06
CA MET A 826 -2.27 15.39 -12.80
C MET A 826 -3.13 14.71 -13.88
N PRO A 827 -4.37 15.15 -14.10
CA PRO A 827 -5.02 16.30 -13.48
C PRO A 827 -5.47 16.03 -12.02
N PHE A 828 -5.24 17.01 -11.15
CA PHE A 828 -5.60 16.89 -9.74
C PHE A 828 -7.11 16.89 -9.58
N THR A 829 -7.61 16.04 -8.67
CA THR A 829 -9.02 16.04 -8.29
C THR A 829 -9.16 16.77 -6.96
N VAL A 830 -9.89 17.89 -6.94
CA VAL A 830 -10.27 18.59 -5.71
C VAL A 830 -11.76 18.89 -5.76
N ILE A 831 -12.53 18.15 -4.96
CA ILE A 831 -13.99 18.26 -4.91
C ILE A 831 -14.38 18.79 -3.54
N ALA A 832 -14.84 20.03 -3.50
CA ALA A 832 -15.34 20.65 -2.27
C ALA A 832 -16.67 20.00 -1.88
N LEU A 833 -16.78 19.50 -0.65
CA LEU A 833 -18.01 18.87 -0.16
C LEU A 833 -19.16 19.88 -0.10
N GLU A 834 -18.87 21.15 0.14
CA GLU A 834 -19.87 22.23 0.11
C GLU A 834 -20.51 22.45 -1.27
N ASP A 835 -19.81 22.11 -2.37
CA ASP A 835 -20.31 22.28 -3.75
C ASP A 835 -21.19 21.11 -4.21
N ILE A 836 -21.23 20.00 -3.46
CA ILE A 836 -22.00 18.81 -3.80
C ILE A 836 -23.47 19.02 -3.42
N GLU A 837 -24.37 18.81 -4.39
CA GLU A 837 -25.83 18.75 -4.19
C GLU A 837 -26.25 17.34 -3.81
N ILE A 838 -26.02 16.36 -4.69
CA ILE A 838 -26.30 14.93 -4.46
C ILE A 838 -25.20 14.04 -5.05
N VAL A 839 -25.18 12.78 -4.64
CA VAL A 839 -24.31 11.74 -5.20
C VAL A 839 -25.15 10.57 -5.70
N ASN A 840 -24.87 10.02 -6.87
CA ASN A 840 -25.50 8.79 -7.33
C ASN A 840 -24.44 7.70 -7.48
N LEU A 841 -24.66 6.56 -6.82
CA LEU A 841 -23.82 5.38 -6.91
C LEU A 841 -24.38 4.50 -8.03
N GLU A 842 -23.72 4.54 -9.18
CA GLU A 842 -24.18 3.89 -10.41
C GLU A 842 -23.59 2.49 -10.54
N ARG A 843 -24.30 1.60 -11.24
CA ARG A 843 -23.93 0.19 -11.45
C ARG A 843 -23.77 -0.60 -10.15
N VAL A 844 -24.54 -0.24 -9.12
CA VAL A 844 -24.58 -1.01 -7.87
C VAL A 844 -25.45 -2.25 -8.12
N GLY A 845 -24.82 -3.43 -8.11
CA GLY A 845 -25.50 -4.70 -8.35
C GLY A 845 -24.72 -5.91 -7.83
N PHE A 846 -25.44 -6.97 -7.43
CA PHE A 846 -24.90 -8.14 -6.74
C PHE A 846 -23.78 -8.90 -7.50
N ASN A 847 -23.71 -8.74 -8.83
CA ASN A 847 -22.77 -9.46 -9.69
C ASN A 847 -21.59 -8.59 -10.21
N LEU A 848 -21.54 -7.30 -9.86
CA LEU A 848 -20.51 -6.39 -10.35
C LEU A 848 -19.40 -6.19 -9.32
N LYS A 849 -18.14 -6.38 -9.75
CA LYS A 849 -16.97 -6.19 -8.89
C LYS A 849 -16.68 -4.71 -8.61
N ASN A 850 -17.10 -3.84 -9.52
CA ASN A 850 -16.89 -2.41 -9.46
C ASN A 850 -18.20 -1.66 -9.70
N PHE A 851 -18.34 -0.48 -9.12
CA PHE A 851 -19.44 0.47 -9.32
C PHE A 851 -18.87 1.86 -9.65
N ASP A 852 -19.71 2.79 -10.10
CA ASP A 852 -19.31 4.19 -10.38
C ASP A 852 -19.98 5.15 -9.41
N MET A 853 -19.44 6.36 -9.30
CA MET A 853 -20.00 7.43 -8.48
C MET A 853 -20.11 8.71 -9.29
N ALA A 854 -21.35 9.16 -9.51
CA ALA A 854 -21.67 10.43 -10.16
C ALA A 854 -21.95 11.51 -9.10
N ILE A 855 -21.17 12.59 -9.13
CA ILE A 855 -21.27 13.72 -8.19
C ILE A 855 -21.94 14.88 -8.89
N VAL A 856 -23.15 15.21 -8.44
CA VAL A 856 -23.94 16.34 -8.96
C VAL A 856 -23.66 17.57 -8.09
N PHE A 857 -23.26 18.66 -8.74
CA PHE A 857 -22.94 19.91 -8.06
C PHE A 857 -24.19 20.77 -7.84
N LYS A 858 -24.08 21.69 -6.86
CA LYS A 858 -25.07 22.74 -6.57
C LYS A 858 -25.34 23.68 -7.74
N ASP A 859 -24.34 23.84 -8.60
CA ASP A 859 -24.41 24.57 -9.86
C ASP A 859 -24.72 23.59 -10.98
N PHE A 860 -25.98 23.55 -11.43
CA PHE A 860 -26.42 22.63 -12.49
C PHE A 860 -25.91 23.01 -13.89
N SER A 861 -25.24 24.16 -14.04
CA SER A 861 -24.51 24.49 -15.27
C SER A 861 -23.16 23.77 -15.36
N ARG A 862 -22.64 23.29 -14.22
CA ARG A 862 -21.41 22.49 -14.16
C ARG A 862 -21.69 21.05 -14.54
N GLU A 863 -20.83 20.45 -15.36
CA GLU A 863 -20.92 19.03 -15.70
C GLU A 863 -20.75 18.14 -14.45
N VAL A 864 -21.53 17.05 -14.40
CA VAL A 864 -21.45 16.02 -13.35
C VAL A 864 -20.09 15.34 -13.38
N PHE A 865 -19.45 15.22 -12.21
CA PHE A 865 -18.15 14.59 -12.09
C PHE A 865 -18.31 13.11 -11.81
N HIS A 866 -17.61 12.26 -12.56
CA HIS A 866 -17.68 10.80 -12.42
C HIS A 866 -16.39 10.25 -11.83
N ILE A 867 -16.52 9.30 -10.91
CA ILE A 867 -15.42 8.46 -10.42
C ILE A 867 -15.80 7.03 -10.75
N ASP A 868 -15.11 6.47 -11.74
CA ASP A 868 -15.45 5.18 -12.30
C ASP A 868 -14.68 4.03 -11.63
N ALA A 869 -15.16 2.80 -11.82
CA ALA A 869 -14.47 1.57 -11.47
C ALA A 869 -14.04 1.48 -9.98
N ILE A 870 -14.88 1.95 -9.07
CA ILE A 870 -14.66 1.84 -7.63
C ILE A 870 -14.92 0.40 -7.18
N PRO A 871 -14.00 -0.26 -6.43
CA PRO A 871 -14.21 -1.61 -5.94
C PRO A 871 -15.44 -1.72 -5.03
N SER A 872 -16.28 -2.75 -5.23
CA SER A 872 -17.52 -2.95 -4.45
C SER A 872 -17.30 -3.08 -2.94
N GLN A 873 -16.10 -3.49 -2.51
CA GLN A 873 -15.71 -3.53 -1.11
C GLN A 873 -15.68 -2.15 -0.44
N SER A 874 -15.51 -1.07 -1.22
CA SER A 874 -15.50 0.31 -0.73
C SER A 874 -16.90 0.93 -0.62
N LEU A 875 -17.95 0.23 -1.09
CA LEU A 875 -19.32 0.75 -1.17
C LEU A 875 -19.85 1.20 0.19
N ASP A 876 -19.78 0.34 1.21
CA ASP A 876 -20.31 0.65 2.54
C ASP A 876 -19.52 1.77 3.22
N THR A 877 -18.21 1.83 2.99
CA THR A 877 -17.34 2.89 3.51
C THR A 877 -17.69 4.25 2.87
N ILE A 878 -17.96 4.27 1.56
CA ILE A 878 -18.38 5.49 0.86
C ILE A 878 -19.78 5.92 1.29
N LYS A 879 -20.74 5.01 1.42
CA LYS A 879 -22.09 5.31 1.95
C LYS A 879 -22.03 5.90 3.37
N GLU A 880 -21.18 5.32 4.21
CA GLU A 880 -20.93 5.80 5.56
C GLU A 880 -20.36 7.22 5.57
N TRP A 881 -19.34 7.46 4.75
CA TRP A 881 -18.71 8.76 4.60
C TRP A 881 -19.70 9.81 4.07
N LEU A 882 -20.46 9.51 3.00
CA LEU A 882 -21.48 10.41 2.47
C LEU A 882 -22.56 10.75 3.51
N THR A 883 -22.93 9.77 4.35
CA THR A 883 -23.88 10.01 5.45
C THR A 883 -23.26 10.90 6.54
N SER A 884 -21.98 10.69 6.90
CA SER A 884 -21.33 11.50 7.94
C SER A 884 -21.06 12.94 7.50
N VAL A 885 -20.91 13.20 6.20
CA VAL A 885 -20.82 14.55 5.63
C VAL A 885 -22.17 15.14 5.21
N GLU A 886 -23.28 14.51 5.63
CA GLU A 886 -24.67 14.95 5.40
C GLU A 886 -25.01 15.16 3.91
N LYS A 887 -24.53 14.24 3.05
CA LYS A 887 -24.82 14.24 1.62
C LYS A 887 -25.85 13.16 1.26
N LYS A 888 -26.91 13.59 0.57
CA LYS A 888 -27.91 12.68 0.03
C LYS A 888 -27.28 11.87 -1.11
N TYR A 889 -27.38 10.56 -1.03
CA TYR A 889 -26.96 9.67 -2.10
C TYR A 889 -28.07 8.76 -2.58
N TYR A 890 -27.94 8.30 -3.82
CA TYR A 890 -28.84 7.36 -4.50
C TYR A 890 -28.06 6.15 -5.01
N GLU A 891 -28.77 5.06 -5.31
CA GLU A 891 -28.20 3.84 -5.87
C GLU A 891 -28.95 3.52 -7.17
N SER A 892 -28.21 3.40 -8.27
CA SER A 892 -28.78 3.03 -9.57
C SER A 892 -28.08 1.80 -10.15
N LYS A 893 -28.86 0.93 -10.81
CA LYS A 893 -28.34 -0.27 -11.47
C LYS A 893 -27.62 0.04 -12.80
N MET A 894 -27.84 1.24 -13.33
CA MET A 894 -27.30 1.71 -14.62
C MET A 894 -26.84 3.17 -14.53
N ASN A 895 -26.02 3.59 -15.50
CA ASN A 895 -25.55 4.97 -15.58
C ASN A 895 -26.65 5.86 -16.14
N LEU A 896 -26.87 7.02 -15.52
CA LEU A 896 -27.93 7.94 -15.92
C LEU A 896 -27.42 9.00 -16.91
N ALA A 897 -28.29 9.42 -17.82
CA ALA A 897 -28.01 10.54 -18.72
C ALA A 897 -28.24 11.87 -17.99
N TRP A 898 -27.27 12.31 -17.21
CA TRP A 898 -27.39 13.51 -16.35
C TRP A 898 -27.62 14.83 -17.11
N LYS A 899 -27.11 14.97 -18.34
CA LYS A 899 -27.21 16.22 -19.12
C LYS A 899 -28.67 16.61 -19.42
N PRO A 900 -29.51 15.72 -20.00
CA PRO A 900 -30.94 15.96 -20.14
C PRO A 900 -31.64 16.25 -18.81
N ILE A 901 -31.38 15.44 -17.78
CA ILE A 901 -32.02 15.55 -16.46
C ILE A 901 -31.80 16.93 -15.84
N LEU A 902 -30.54 17.39 -15.78
CA LEU A 902 -30.22 18.70 -15.20
C LEU A 902 -30.79 19.86 -16.02
N LYS A 903 -30.88 19.70 -17.34
CA LYS A 903 -31.49 20.70 -18.23
C LYS A 903 -32.99 20.84 -17.95
N ASP A 904 -33.70 19.73 -17.84
CA ASP A 904 -35.14 19.73 -17.56
C ASP A 904 -35.44 20.35 -16.19
N ILE A 905 -34.61 20.08 -15.17
CA ILE A 905 -34.72 20.70 -13.83
C ILE A 905 -34.51 22.22 -13.88
N MET A 906 -33.59 22.70 -14.72
CA MET A 906 -33.36 24.13 -14.91
C MET A 906 -34.49 24.82 -15.68
N GLU A 907 -35.14 24.13 -16.63
CA GLU A 907 -36.24 24.66 -17.44
C GLU A 907 -37.57 24.70 -16.68
N ASP A 908 -37.87 23.68 -15.86
CA ASP A 908 -39.07 23.62 -15.03
C ASP A 908 -38.78 23.24 -13.55
N PRO A 909 -38.24 24.18 -12.74
CA PRO A 909 -38.02 23.96 -11.32
C PRO A 909 -39.29 23.66 -10.50
N GLN A 910 -40.45 24.15 -10.97
CA GLN A 910 -41.73 23.99 -10.29
C GLN A 910 -42.28 22.58 -10.52
N GLY A 911 -42.32 22.12 -11.78
CA GLY A 911 -42.69 20.75 -12.10
C GLY A 911 -41.76 19.71 -11.48
N PHE A 912 -40.46 20.01 -11.39
CA PHE A 912 -39.52 19.15 -10.67
C PHE A 912 -39.89 18.99 -9.19
N PHE A 913 -40.19 20.09 -8.48
CA PHE A 913 -40.57 20.03 -7.07
C PHE A 913 -41.93 19.35 -6.87
N ASP A 914 -42.92 19.67 -7.70
CA ASP A 914 -44.27 19.13 -7.62
C ASP A 914 -44.31 17.60 -7.89
N ASN A 915 -43.37 17.09 -8.71
CA ASN A 915 -43.20 15.66 -8.98
C ASN A 915 -42.32 14.92 -7.94
N GLY A 916 -42.09 15.51 -6.77
CA GLY A 916 -41.31 14.88 -5.70
C GLY A 916 -39.80 15.15 -5.75
N GLY A 917 -39.34 16.08 -6.58
CA GLY A 917 -37.94 16.49 -6.66
C GLY A 917 -37.02 15.33 -7.02
N TRP A 918 -35.99 15.10 -6.20
CA TRP A 918 -35.03 14.02 -6.42
C TRP A 918 -35.55 12.60 -6.13
N ASN A 919 -36.84 12.44 -5.81
CA ASN A 919 -37.42 11.12 -5.49
C ASN A 919 -37.42 10.14 -6.67
N PHE A 920 -37.38 10.61 -7.92
CA PHE A 920 -37.38 9.73 -9.09
C PHE A 920 -36.14 8.81 -9.18
N LEU A 921 -35.09 9.10 -8.40
CA LEU A 921 -33.87 8.30 -8.31
C LEU A 921 -33.98 7.15 -7.29
N ASP A 922 -35.05 7.11 -6.49
CA ASP A 922 -35.28 6.09 -5.46
C ASP A 922 -36.09 4.93 -6.04
N ILE A 923 -35.41 3.93 -6.61
CA ILE A 923 -36.01 2.80 -7.31
C ILE A 923 -36.73 1.82 -6.34
N ASP A 924 -36.41 1.87 -5.04
CA ASP A 924 -36.98 0.98 -4.02
C ASP A 924 -38.24 1.54 -3.35
N ALA A 925 -38.59 2.81 -3.59
CA ALA A 925 -39.80 3.44 -3.04
C ALA A 925 -41.07 3.18 -3.88
N SER A 926 -40.94 2.68 -5.12
CA SER A 926 -42.07 2.45 -6.03
C SER A 926 -42.76 1.09 -5.88
N ASP A 927 -42.30 0.21 -4.98
CA ASP A 927 -42.88 -1.13 -4.78
C ASP A 927 -43.97 -1.19 -3.68
N SER A 928 -44.38 -0.05 -3.11
CA SER A 928 -45.36 0.00 -2.01
C SER A 928 -46.70 0.67 -2.28
N ASP A 929 -47.07 0.93 -3.54
CA ASP A 929 -48.46 1.29 -3.89
C ASP A 929 -48.86 0.65 -5.22
N GLU A 930 -49.87 -0.22 -5.18
CA GLU A 930 -50.61 -0.68 -6.36
C GLU A 930 -51.35 0.50 -7.01
N HIS A 931 -50.63 1.23 -7.87
CA HIS A 931 -51.20 1.95 -9.00
C HIS A 931 -50.19 1.89 -10.15
N GLU A 932 -50.43 0.96 -11.09
CA GLU A 932 -49.90 1.07 -12.46
C GLU A 932 -50.20 2.48 -12.97
N SER A 933 -49.14 3.30 -13.05
CA SER A 933 -49.12 4.47 -13.90
C SER A 933 -47.82 4.42 -14.71
N ASP A 934 -48.03 4.26 -16.02
CA ASP A 934 -47.02 4.13 -17.06
C ASP A 934 -46.07 5.34 -17.12
N ALA A 935 -44.91 5.23 -16.48
CA ALA A 935 -43.77 6.12 -16.77
C ALA A 935 -42.50 5.36 -17.19
N ALA A 936 -42.59 4.05 -17.37
CA ALA A 936 -41.60 3.26 -18.09
C ALA A 936 -42.20 2.84 -19.44
N SER A 937 -42.45 3.81 -20.33
CA SER A 937 -42.69 3.48 -21.73
C SER A 937 -41.39 2.94 -22.32
N GLU A 938 -41.32 1.61 -22.39
CA GLU A 938 -40.65 0.92 -23.48
C GLU A 938 -40.96 1.66 -24.80
N PHE A 939 -39.92 2.12 -25.49
CA PHE A 939 -40.03 2.45 -26.89
C PHE A 939 -39.35 1.33 -27.67
N GLN A 940 -40.16 0.37 -28.10
CA GLN A 940 -39.82 -0.68 -29.05
C GLN A 940 -40.55 -0.35 -30.37
N PRO A 941 -39.89 -0.35 -31.53
CA PRO A 941 -40.59 -0.41 -32.80
C PRO A 941 -40.77 -1.88 -33.22
N ASP A 942 -42.02 -2.31 -33.40
CA ASP A 942 -42.43 -3.61 -33.95
C ASP A 942 -42.36 -3.66 -35.49
N GLY A 943 -41.90 -4.82 -36.00
CA GLY A 943 -42.17 -5.58 -37.25
C GLY A 943 -42.34 -4.86 -38.61
N ASP A 944 -41.91 -5.37 -39.77
CA ASP A 944 -41.32 -6.63 -40.24
C ASP A 944 -40.73 -6.31 -41.64
N GLU A 945 -39.58 -6.89 -42.02
CA GLU A 945 -39.30 -7.58 -43.30
C GLU A 945 -37.79 -7.93 -43.43
N GLU A 946 -37.53 -8.96 -44.22
CA GLU A 946 -36.44 -9.94 -44.10
C GLU A 946 -35.05 -9.53 -44.65
N GLU A 947 -34.03 -10.16 -44.04
CA GLU A 947 -32.72 -10.65 -44.51
C GLU A 947 -31.84 -9.87 -45.53
N ALA A 948 -30.59 -9.64 -45.08
CA ALA A 948 -29.31 -10.10 -45.69
C ALA A 948 -28.21 -9.04 -45.93
N SER A 949 -27.13 -9.18 -45.15
CA SER A 949 -25.70 -8.92 -45.43
C SER A 949 -25.25 -7.62 -46.12
N ALA A 950 -24.50 -6.78 -45.40
CA ALA A 950 -23.11 -6.35 -45.71
C ALA A 950 -22.70 -5.07 -44.95
N ASP A 951 -21.45 -5.08 -44.45
CA ASP A 951 -20.52 -3.96 -44.19
C ASP A 951 -20.95 -2.75 -43.34
N TYR A 952 -20.42 -2.72 -42.10
CA TYR A 952 -20.41 -1.55 -41.24
C TYR A 952 -19.21 -0.64 -41.54
N ASP A 953 -19.50 0.50 -42.16
CA ASP A 953 -18.68 1.70 -42.22
C ASP A 953 -18.86 2.51 -40.92
N SER A 954 -17.75 2.83 -40.24
CA SER A 954 -17.74 3.56 -38.97
C SER A 954 -17.44 5.04 -39.25
N SER A 955 -18.47 5.88 -39.19
CA SER A 955 -18.32 7.33 -39.36
C SER A 955 -18.02 8.02 -38.03
N GLU A 956 -16.85 8.63 -37.97
CA GLU A 956 -16.33 9.47 -36.91
C GLU A 956 -17.17 10.74 -36.68
N THR A 957 -17.45 11.06 -35.42
CA THR A 957 -17.84 12.41 -34.98
C THR A 957 -16.93 12.88 -33.85
N GLU A 958 -15.84 13.55 -34.26
CA GLU A 958 -15.25 14.77 -33.70
C GLU A 958 -15.37 14.98 -32.18
N ALA A 959 -14.56 14.24 -31.42
CA ALA A 959 -14.19 14.60 -30.06
C ALA A 959 -13.16 15.72 -30.06
N SER A 960 -13.40 16.69 -29.18
CA SER A 960 -12.62 17.90 -28.96
C SER A 960 -11.14 17.65 -28.65
N LEU A 961 -10.30 18.21 -29.51
CA LEU A 961 -8.85 18.37 -29.34
C LEU A 961 -8.49 19.08 -28.02
N VAL A 962 -8.06 18.31 -27.04
CA VAL A 962 -7.11 18.75 -26.02
C VAL A 962 -5.86 17.91 -26.20
N ASP A 963 -4.92 18.52 -26.91
CA ASP A 963 -3.58 18.03 -27.23
C ASP A 963 -2.76 17.95 -25.94
N SER A 964 -2.49 16.72 -25.49
CA SER A 964 -1.48 16.44 -24.47
C SER A 964 -0.17 16.13 -25.17
N ASP A 965 0.71 17.13 -25.22
CA ASP A 965 2.14 16.97 -25.45
C ASP A 965 2.72 16.06 -24.35
N GLU A 966 2.89 14.77 -24.63
CA GLU A 966 4.00 13.99 -24.09
C GLU A 966 4.75 13.28 -25.21
N VAL A 967 5.91 13.84 -25.50
CA VAL A 967 7.07 13.20 -26.11
C VAL A 967 7.36 11.89 -25.36
N VAL A 968 7.04 10.76 -25.98
CA VAL A 968 7.67 9.48 -25.67
C VAL A 968 8.52 9.09 -26.86
N THR A 969 9.80 8.94 -26.55
CA THR A 969 10.88 8.42 -27.38
C THR A 969 10.52 7.06 -27.95
N GLU A 970 10.80 6.90 -29.24
CA GLU A 970 10.76 5.64 -29.99
C GLU A 970 11.59 4.57 -29.26
N ASP A 971 10.99 3.43 -28.98
CA ASP A 971 11.63 2.12 -29.11
C ASP A 971 10.54 1.12 -29.51
N SER A 972 10.57 0.75 -30.78
CA SER A 972 9.67 -0.22 -31.42
C SER A 972 10.13 -1.63 -31.08
N ASP A 973 9.23 -2.41 -30.46
CA ASP A 973 9.33 -3.87 -30.38
C ASP A 973 8.41 -4.42 -31.48
N ASP A 974 9.02 -4.92 -32.57
CA ASP A 974 8.33 -5.52 -33.70
C ASP A 974 8.20 -7.03 -33.51
N SER A 975 7.03 -7.54 -33.88
CA SER A 975 6.61 -8.93 -33.70
C SER A 975 7.35 -9.91 -34.62
N ASP A 976 7.62 -11.06 -34.03
CA ASP A 976 7.83 -12.41 -34.56
C ASP A 976 7.63 -12.65 -36.08
N GLY A 977 8.66 -13.20 -36.72
CA GLY A 977 8.65 -13.62 -38.12
C GLY A 977 9.93 -14.40 -38.46
N GLY A 978 9.88 -15.73 -38.30
CA GLY A 978 11.01 -16.63 -38.52
C GLY A 978 11.51 -16.70 -39.98
N GLY A 979 12.83 -16.92 -40.12
CA GLY A 979 13.46 -17.24 -41.40
C GLY A 979 14.99 -17.19 -41.38
N GLU A 980 15.58 -18.37 -41.23
CA GLU A 980 16.89 -18.83 -41.76
C GLU A 980 18.21 -18.26 -41.17
N GLU A 981 18.98 -19.20 -40.61
CA GLU A 981 20.29 -19.06 -39.99
C GLU A 981 21.36 -18.63 -41.02
N ALA A 982 22.03 -17.51 -40.75
CA ALA A 982 23.31 -17.15 -41.34
C ALA A 982 24.33 -16.86 -40.22
N GLU A 983 25.43 -17.60 -40.26
CA GLU A 983 26.51 -17.64 -39.27
C GLU A 983 27.07 -16.24 -38.95
N GLY A 984 26.98 -15.82 -37.68
CA GLY A 984 27.58 -14.59 -37.18
C GLY A 984 29.07 -14.73 -36.91
N LEU A 985 29.80 -13.63 -37.13
CA LEU A 985 31.26 -13.51 -36.93
C LEU A 985 31.65 -13.79 -35.48
N THR A 986 32.84 -14.35 -35.29
CA THR A 986 33.31 -14.86 -34.00
C THR A 986 33.84 -13.75 -33.10
N TRP A 987 33.77 -13.95 -31.78
CA TRP A 987 34.25 -12.99 -30.77
C TRP A 987 35.70 -12.52 -30.97
N GLU A 988 36.56 -13.34 -31.57
CA GLU A 988 37.94 -12.97 -31.89
C GLU A 988 38.02 -11.91 -33.00
N GLU A 989 37.13 -11.93 -33.99
CA GLU A 989 37.11 -10.94 -35.09
C GLU A 989 36.66 -9.56 -34.59
N LEU A 990 35.72 -9.52 -33.62
CA LEU A 990 35.28 -8.29 -32.96
C LEU A 990 36.36 -7.68 -32.06
N GLU A 991 37.13 -8.51 -31.36
CA GLU A 991 38.27 -8.04 -30.54
C GLU A 991 39.40 -7.48 -31.40
N GLU A 992 39.68 -8.10 -32.55
CA GLU A 992 40.71 -7.63 -33.47
C GLU A 992 40.32 -6.30 -34.15
N GLU A 993 39.03 -6.11 -34.42
CA GLU A 993 38.49 -4.87 -34.97
C GLU A 993 38.52 -3.71 -33.95
N ALA A 994 38.24 -3.99 -32.67
CA ALA A 994 38.40 -3.02 -31.58
C ALA A 994 39.87 -2.63 -31.36
N LYS A 995 40.80 -3.61 -31.39
CA LYS A 995 42.24 -3.37 -31.29
C LYS A 995 42.77 -2.52 -32.44
N ARG A 996 42.19 -2.67 -33.64
CA ARG A 996 42.53 -1.88 -34.83
C ARG A 996 42.05 -0.42 -34.71
N GLN A 997 40.90 -0.17 -34.08
CA GLN A 997 40.40 1.19 -33.84
C GLN A 997 41.18 1.92 -32.73
N ASP A 998 41.59 1.23 -31.67
CA ASP A 998 42.44 1.81 -30.63
C ASP A 998 43.85 2.15 -31.16
N ARG A 999 44.37 1.34 -32.08
CA ARG A 999 45.64 1.60 -32.78
C ARG A 999 45.55 2.78 -33.76
N GLN A 1000 44.35 3.15 -34.22
CA GLN A 1000 44.12 4.32 -35.08
C GLN A 1000 43.88 5.63 -34.31
N LYS A 1001 43.63 5.58 -33.00
CA LYS A 1001 43.41 6.78 -32.16
C LYS A 1001 44.60 7.20 -31.30
N GLY A 1002 45.75 6.54 -31.42
CA GLY A 1002 46.94 6.79 -30.61
C GLY A 1002 48.02 7.64 -31.29
N GLU A 1003 47.74 8.91 -31.62
CA GLU A 1003 48.79 9.91 -31.92
C GLU A 1003 48.27 11.32 -31.60
N PHE A 1004 48.37 11.75 -30.34
CA PHE A 1004 48.65 13.15 -29.95
C PHE A 1004 49.17 13.15 -28.50
N SER A 1005 50.49 13.30 -28.38
CA SER A 1005 51.28 13.48 -27.16
C SER A 1005 51.27 14.95 -26.73
N ASP A 1006 51.27 15.20 -25.41
CA ASP A 1006 52.14 16.14 -24.65
C ASP A 1006 51.42 16.64 -23.38
N SER A 1007 51.78 16.12 -22.21
CA SER A 1007 52.87 16.56 -21.32
C SER A 1007 52.65 17.93 -20.66
N GLU A 1008 52.55 17.90 -19.33
CA GLU A 1008 52.48 19.06 -18.43
C GLU A 1008 53.86 19.74 -18.27
N ASP A 1009 53.82 20.99 -17.82
CA ASP A 1009 54.94 21.85 -17.38
C ASP A 1009 55.69 22.70 -18.43
N ASP A 1010 55.09 23.83 -18.83
CA ASP A 1010 55.82 25.10 -18.95
C ASP A 1010 54.88 26.30 -19.26
N ALA A 1011 54.55 27.14 -18.26
CA ALA A 1011 54.36 28.61 -18.43
C ALA A 1011 53.84 29.33 -17.17
N LYS A 1012 54.64 29.36 -16.09
CA LYS A 1012 54.71 30.53 -15.20
C LYS A 1012 55.81 31.46 -15.72
N LYS A 1013 55.50 32.39 -16.66
CA LYS A 1013 56.31 33.60 -16.93
C LYS A 1013 55.62 34.56 -17.90
N LYS A 1014 54.82 35.50 -17.38
CA LYS A 1014 54.94 36.97 -17.61
C LYS A 1014 53.73 37.73 -17.05
N ARG A 1015 53.94 38.33 -15.87
CA ARG A 1015 53.43 39.67 -15.54
C ARG A 1015 54.10 40.67 -16.50
N LYS A 1016 53.37 41.66 -17.01
CA LYS A 1016 53.78 43.08 -16.92
C LYS A 1016 52.68 44.06 -17.35
N LYS A 1017 52.34 44.95 -16.39
CA LYS A 1017 51.81 46.32 -16.55
C LYS A 1017 50.37 46.43 -17.12
N SER A 1018 49.46 47.22 -16.58
CA SER A 1018 49.58 48.39 -15.70
C SER A 1018 48.22 48.71 -15.06
N SER A 1019 48.26 49.01 -13.76
CA SER A 1019 47.34 49.91 -13.06
C SER A 1019 47.51 51.36 -13.54
N ALA A 1020 46.44 52.15 -13.59
CA ALA A 1020 46.30 53.46 -12.90
C ALA A 1020 45.16 54.34 -13.44
N GLY A 1021 44.40 54.93 -12.50
CA GLY A 1021 43.57 56.15 -12.64
C GLY A 1021 42.17 55.91 -13.21
N GLY A 1022 41.06 56.39 -12.64
CA GLY A 1022 40.81 57.44 -11.66
C GLY A 1022 39.51 58.17 -12.07
N ASN A 1023 38.77 58.70 -11.08
CA ASN A 1023 37.62 59.63 -11.18
C ASN A 1023 36.24 59.05 -11.54
N VAL A 1024 35.23 59.09 -10.64
CA VAL A 1024 34.43 60.21 -10.09
C VAL A 1024 33.10 60.40 -10.84
N ALA A 1025 32.03 60.02 -10.14
CA ALA A 1025 30.71 60.65 -10.02
C ALA A 1025 29.77 60.92 -11.25
N LYS A 1026 28.49 60.72 -10.93
CA LYS A 1026 27.23 61.31 -11.46
C LYS A 1026 26.52 60.62 -12.65
N ARG A 1027 25.29 60.17 -12.34
CA ARG A 1027 24.04 60.12 -13.16
C ARG A 1027 23.89 61.37 -14.10
N PRO A 1028 22.96 61.47 -15.10
CA PRO A 1028 21.73 60.67 -15.35
C PRO A 1028 21.37 60.36 -16.84
N ARG A 1029 20.30 59.56 -17.02
CA ARG A 1029 19.26 59.53 -18.10
C ARG A 1029 19.64 59.88 -19.55
N LYS A 1030 19.35 58.94 -20.46
CA LYS A 1030 18.17 59.04 -21.33
C LYS A 1030 17.43 57.72 -21.35
#